data_AF-A0A4U5VQ91-F1
#
_entry.id   AF-A0A4U5VQ91-F1
#
_cell.length_a   1.000
_cell.length_b   1.000
_cell.length_c   1.000
_cell.angle_alpha   90.00
_cell.angle_beta   90.00
_cell.angle_gamma   90.00
#
_symmetry.space_group_name_H-M   'P 1'
#
loop_
_entity.id
_entity.type
_entity.pdbx_description
1 polymer ?
#
loop_
_entity_poly.entity_id
_entity_poly.type
_entity_poly.pdbx_seq_one_letter_code
_entity_poly.pdbx_strand_id
1 'polypeptide(L)'
;MKTLAMAPHTPPLVLMLLLCTLPVNSSFQPALVLEMAKILLENYCFPENLVGMQEAIQQAINSGEILQISDRKTLAAVLTVGVQGALNDPRLMVSYESNFVPVMPPMLPSLPIERLIWLVRNSVKLEILDNNIGYLRIDRIIGEEIAAKLGSLLRDNIWDKVAQTSSLIFDLRYSTAGELSGVPFIISYFSDPEPLIHIDTVYDRPSNTTRELWTMPSIIGEKYGKKKDLIILTSKRTVGAAEAVAYTLKNLKRAIILGERTAGGSVKVKKIRIAQSEFYITVPVARSVSPITGQSWEVSGVSPTVNIIAKEAVTKAKSLLAVRSTIPKVVQSISDIIRRYYAFTDRVSALLHRLQSADLFSVVSEEDLAVRLNHDLQTVSEDPRLIIKYMQDNAAIAEEDPELYNIPDDMKLSRELVDTMFKVEILPHNTGYLRFDKFVKSSAGDKLEELMAKKVWEPLKDTGNLIIDLRYNTGRFPEANFFTIYDSFQNTTTEYDSLPQITGPSYSSKRGIYVLTSYYTASVGEEFAYLIQSLHYGTVVGEITSGTLMHSKTFQIEGTGIAITVPFINFLDNNGECWLGGGVVPDAIVLAEEAVEYVHKIADFHQGLQSLIEGTGQLLEQHYAIHEVALEVSKVLVSKWAEGMYRSVVDIESLASQLTADLQETSGDHRLHVFYCDVEPDSLHNVPKIPTAEEVGYMIDALFKIELLPGNVGYLRFDMMADVEVVKATGPQLIKLVWNKIVNTDALIIDMRYNTGGYSTAIPLLCTYFFNAEPLQHLYTVFDRTTTTMTEVMTLPQVRGSKVWVFQGRLHPHQSYDRVSSRSVHPHYERSEQGYDHWGTNDWRVSIKWNLSYQGQRHVCFHP
;
A
#
# COMPACT_ATOMS: atom_id res chain seq x y z
N MET A 1 -23.72 48.46 53.66
CA MET A 1 -22.44 48.60 54.41
C MET A 1 -21.35 48.11 53.47
N LYS A 2 -20.66 49.02 52.77
CA LYS A 2 -19.40 49.71 53.16
C LYS A 2 -18.16 48.79 53.05
N THR A 3 -17.14 49.04 52.20
CA THR A 3 -16.97 49.82 50.94
C THR A 3 -15.52 49.66 50.44
N LEU A 4 -15.31 49.49 49.12
CA LEU A 4 -14.21 49.96 48.20
C LEU A 4 -12.77 50.26 48.71
N ALA A 5 -11.69 50.29 47.90
CA ALA A 5 -11.31 49.72 46.58
C ALA A 5 -9.87 50.17 46.18
N MET A 6 -9.18 49.39 45.31
CA MET A 6 -8.09 49.77 44.37
C MET A 6 -6.72 50.37 44.84
N ALA A 7 -5.74 50.32 43.91
CA ALA A 7 -4.28 50.54 44.03
C ALA A 7 -3.86 52.00 43.56
N PRO A 8 -2.62 52.39 43.14
CA PRO A 8 -1.34 51.65 42.91
C PRO A 8 0.04 52.40 43.14
N HIS A 9 1.15 51.69 42.85
CA HIS A 9 2.51 52.07 42.33
C HIS A 9 3.44 53.20 42.91
N THR A 10 4.66 52.78 43.32
CA THR A 10 6.03 53.39 43.13
C THR A 10 6.40 54.77 43.73
N PRO A 11 7.72 55.13 43.86
CA PRO A 11 8.91 54.36 44.24
C PRO A 11 9.66 55.04 45.45
N PRO A 12 10.91 55.57 45.37
CA PRO A 12 12.23 54.93 45.26
C PRO A 12 13.18 55.14 46.50
N LEU A 13 14.31 54.42 46.59
CA LEU A 13 15.60 55.00 47.07
C LEU A 13 16.84 54.13 46.74
N VAL A 14 17.95 54.81 46.46
CA VAL A 14 19.25 54.27 45.99
C VAL A 14 20.33 54.59 47.05
N LEU A 15 21.42 53.81 47.01
CA LEU A 15 22.81 54.15 47.38
C LEU A 15 23.41 53.49 48.64
N MET A 16 24.35 52.56 48.36
CA MET A 16 25.66 52.30 49.01
C MET A 16 25.94 52.90 50.41
N LEU A 17 26.55 52.17 51.35
CA LEU A 17 27.94 51.72 51.21
C LEU A 17 28.35 50.54 52.13
N LEU A 18 29.48 49.94 51.75
CA LEU A 18 30.23 48.84 52.36
C LEU A 18 30.37 48.86 53.89
N LEU A 19 30.51 47.66 54.50
CA LEU A 19 31.79 47.20 55.09
C LEU A 19 31.78 45.69 55.46
N CYS A 20 32.98 45.15 55.69
CA CYS A 20 33.29 43.79 56.17
C CYS A 20 33.08 42.61 55.19
N THR A 21 34.10 42.45 54.34
CA THR A 21 34.45 41.21 53.65
C THR A 21 34.68 40.03 54.61
N LEU A 22 33.98 38.92 54.40
CA LEU A 22 34.50 37.58 54.72
C LEU A 22 34.94 36.91 53.41
N PRO A 23 36.12 36.26 53.34
CA PRO A 23 36.54 35.57 52.14
C PRO A 23 35.78 34.24 52.03
N VAL A 24 34.63 34.26 51.36
CA VAL A 24 34.03 33.02 50.83
C VAL A 24 34.94 32.56 49.70
N ASN A 25 35.68 31.47 49.92
CA ASN A 25 36.48 30.80 48.89
C ASN A 25 35.56 30.20 47.81
N SER A 26 35.09 31.02 46.87
CA SER A 26 34.31 30.62 45.70
C SER A 26 35.19 30.38 44.46
N SER A 27 36.44 29.95 44.67
CA SER A 27 37.29 29.46 43.59
C SER A 27 37.00 27.97 43.37
N PHE A 28 36.12 27.66 42.41
CA PHE A 28 36.17 26.52 41.48
C PHE A 28 34.83 26.36 40.74
N GLN A 29 34.80 26.63 39.43
CA GLN A 29 33.75 26.14 38.51
C GLN A 29 34.31 25.89 37.09
N PRO A 30 35.04 26.81 36.42
CA PRO A 30 35.49 26.59 35.03
C PRO A 30 36.43 25.39 34.87
N ALA A 31 37.43 25.27 35.74
CA ALA A 31 38.40 24.16 35.70
C ALA A 31 37.74 22.78 35.90
N LEU A 32 36.70 22.69 36.74
CA LEU A 32 35.95 21.46 36.97
C LEU A 32 35.24 21.00 35.68
N VAL A 33 34.60 21.94 34.97
CA VAL A 33 33.87 21.66 33.73
C VAL A 33 34.84 21.32 32.59
N LEU A 34 36.00 21.98 32.51
CA LEU A 34 37.05 21.67 31.52
C LEU A 34 37.67 20.28 31.73
N GLU A 35 37.99 19.88 32.96
CA GLU A 35 38.47 18.53 33.26
C GLU A 35 37.40 17.46 33.00
N MET A 36 36.12 17.77 33.27
CA MET A 36 34.99 16.91 32.88
C MET A 36 34.89 16.75 31.34
N ALA A 37 35.04 17.84 30.60
CA ALA A 37 35.04 17.84 29.14
C ALA A 37 36.15 16.95 28.57
N LYS A 38 37.36 17.06 29.12
CA LYS A 38 38.51 16.23 28.76
C LYS A 38 38.24 14.76 29.00
N ILE A 39 37.67 14.39 30.16
CA ILE A 39 37.31 13.01 30.47
C ILE A 39 36.29 12.46 29.44
N LEU A 40 35.30 13.26 29.03
CA LEU A 40 34.35 12.86 27.98
C LEU A 40 35.04 12.66 26.62
N LEU A 41 35.85 13.62 26.17
CA LEU A 41 36.60 13.54 24.91
C LEU A 41 37.52 12.30 24.84
N GLU A 42 38.16 11.94 25.96
CA GLU A 42 39.07 10.81 26.05
C GLU A 42 38.37 9.45 26.24
N ASN A 43 37.19 9.39 26.86
CA ASN A 43 36.60 8.13 27.35
C ASN A 43 35.19 7.81 26.82
N TYR A 44 34.42 8.75 26.26
CA TYR A 44 33.04 8.49 25.81
C TYR A 44 32.99 7.68 24.52
N CYS A 45 32.22 6.58 24.52
CA CYS A 45 32.20 5.59 23.43
C CYS A 45 31.56 6.04 22.10
N PHE A 46 31.00 7.25 22.03
CA PHE A 46 30.52 7.89 20.79
C PHE A 46 31.32 9.19 20.53
N PRO A 47 32.61 9.11 20.15
CA PRO A 47 33.41 10.31 19.85
C PRO A 47 32.80 11.17 18.74
N GLU A 48 32.07 10.57 17.80
CA GLU A 48 31.35 11.28 16.74
C GLU A 48 30.26 12.24 17.26
N ASN A 49 29.70 11.98 18.44
CA ASN A 49 28.68 12.82 19.07
C ASN A 49 29.28 14.00 19.86
N LEU A 50 30.60 14.16 19.89
CA LEU A 50 31.31 15.21 20.62
C LEU A 50 31.71 16.42 19.76
N VAL A 51 31.32 16.45 18.47
CA VAL A 51 31.56 17.60 17.58
C VAL A 51 30.78 18.81 18.09
N GLY A 52 31.47 19.95 18.28
CA GLY A 52 30.87 21.17 18.86
C GLY A 52 30.76 21.17 20.39
N MET A 53 31.13 20.07 21.06
CA MET A 53 31.01 19.94 22.52
C MET A 53 31.98 20.86 23.27
N GLN A 54 33.17 21.11 22.72
CA GLN A 54 34.16 22.00 23.33
C GLN A 54 33.67 23.47 23.29
N GLU A 55 33.06 23.87 22.19
CA GLU A 55 32.45 25.18 21.98
C GLU A 55 31.23 25.38 22.88
N ALA A 56 30.34 24.39 22.94
CA ALA A 56 29.17 24.41 23.81
C ALA A 56 29.55 24.50 25.30
N ILE A 57 30.59 23.77 25.71
CA ILE A 57 31.14 23.85 27.08
C ILE A 57 31.76 25.23 27.35
N GLN A 58 32.51 25.79 26.41
CA GLN A 58 33.06 27.14 26.56
C GLN A 58 31.94 28.20 26.64
N GLN A 59 30.86 28.05 25.87
CA GLN A 59 29.69 28.93 25.92
C GLN A 59 28.94 28.82 27.25
N ALA A 60 28.79 27.61 27.80
CA ALA A 60 28.17 27.38 29.12
C ALA A 60 29.02 27.89 30.29
N ILE A 61 30.35 27.89 30.15
CA ILE A 61 31.25 28.58 31.10
C ILE A 61 31.08 30.10 30.99
N ASN A 62 30.95 30.63 29.77
CA ASN A 62 30.82 32.06 29.51
C ASN A 62 29.44 32.64 29.87
N SER A 63 28.37 31.85 29.89
CA SER A 63 27.01 32.31 30.25
C SER A 63 26.86 32.66 31.73
N GLY A 64 27.74 32.14 32.59
CA GLY A 64 27.76 32.43 34.03
C GLY A 64 26.67 31.74 34.86
N GLU A 65 25.72 31.02 34.24
CA GLU A 65 24.62 30.34 34.95
C GLU A 65 25.14 29.26 35.90
N ILE A 66 26.13 28.48 35.45
CA ILE A 66 26.81 27.45 36.25
C ILE A 66 27.58 28.08 37.43
N LEU A 67 28.00 29.35 37.32
CA LEU A 67 28.82 30.03 38.33
C LEU A 67 28.02 30.39 39.60
N GLN A 68 26.69 30.45 39.55
CA GLN A 68 25.86 30.83 40.70
C GLN A 68 25.52 29.64 41.63
N ILE A 69 25.79 28.41 41.21
CA ILE A 69 25.44 27.21 41.97
C ILE A 69 26.47 26.94 43.07
N SER A 70 26.11 27.24 44.32
CA SER A 70 26.98 27.04 45.49
C SER A 70 26.90 25.64 46.11
N ASP A 71 25.78 24.91 45.95
CA ASP A 71 25.66 23.53 46.45
C ASP A 71 26.27 22.52 45.48
N ARG A 72 27.12 21.63 46.01
CA ARG A 72 27.89 20.68 45.20
C ARG A 72 27.04 19.53 44.66
N LYS A 73 25.96 19.14 45.35
CA LYS A 73 25.04 18.10 44.86
C LYS A 73 24.13 18.66 43.77
N THR A 74 23.62 19.88 43.94
CA THR A 74 22.89 20.62 42.91
C THR A 74 23.77 20.82 41.67
N LEU A 75 25.05 21.20 41.83
CA LEU A 75 25.99 21.31 40.71
C LEU A 75 26.16 19.97 39.98
N ALA A 76 26.33 18.85 40.70
CA ALA A 76 26.40 17.52 40.09
C ALA A 76 25.11 17.14 39.33
N ALA A 77 23.94 17.48 39.87
CA ALA A 77 22.65 17.25 39.21
C ALA A 77 22.48 18.10 37.94
N VAL A 78 22.81 19.40 37.98
CA VAL A 78 22.75 20.29 36.82
C VAL A 78 23.74 19.85 35.73
N LEU A 79 24.97 19.49 36.11
CA LEU A 79 25.94 18.94 35.15
C LEU A 79 25.47 17.61 34.54
N THR A 80 24.81 16.75 35.33
CA THR A 80 24.20 15.50 34.82
C THR A 80 23.11 15.80 33.78
N VAL A 81 22.15 16.67 34.10
CA VAL A 81 21.08 17.04 33.16
C VAL A 81 21.66 17.69 31.90
N GLY A 82 22.69 18.53 32.04
CA GLY A 82 23.40 19.15 30.92
C GLY A 82 24.05 18.12 29.98
N VAL A 83 24.86 17.19 30.50
CA VAL A 83 25.53 16.20 29.64
C VAL A 83 24.57 15.15 29.07
N GLN A 84 23.54 14.75 29.83
CA GLN A 84 22.49 13.85 29.34
C GLN A 84 21.66 14.51 28.24
N GLY A 85 21.27 15.78 28.40
CA GLY A 85 20.52 16.53 27.39
C GLY A 85 21.33 16.83 26.12
N ALA A 86 22.62 17.14 26.26
CA ALA A 86 23.49 17.43 25.13
C ALA A 86 23.86 16.19 24.30
N LEU A 87 24.10 15.04 24.95
CA LEU A 87 24.56 13.81 24.28
C LEU A 87 23.48 12.73 24.13
N ASN A 88 22.27 12.97 24.66
CA ASN A 88 21.13 12.05 24.68
C ASN A 88 21.45 10.64 25.22
N ASP A 89 22.36 10.54 26.20
CA ASP A 89 22.78 9.27 26.81
C ASP A 89 22.53 9.27 28.33
N PRO A 90 21.52 8.53 28.84
CA PRO A 90 21.15 8.52 30.26
C PRO A 90 22.20 7.82 31.15
N ARG A 91 23.23 7.18 30.58
CA ARG A 91 24.31 6.54 31.35
C ARG A 91 25.34 7.54 31.85
N LEU A 92 25.38 8.73 31.25
CA LEU A 92 26.22 9.83 31.71
C LEU A 92 25.67 10.39 33.02
N MET A 93 26.48 10.37 34.08
CA MET A 93 26.06 10.84 35.41
C MET A 93 27.22 11.49 36.14
N VAL A 94 27.04 12.72 36.59
CA VAL A 94 27.97 13.45 37.45
C VAL A 94 27.50 13.32 38.90
N SER A 95 28.44 13.05 39.81
CA SER A 95 28.19 12.78 41.23
C SER A 95 29.23 13.50 42.09
N TYR A 96 28.85 13.89 43.31
CA TYR A 96 29.73 14.52 44.30
C TYR A 96 29.84 13.61 45.53
N GLU A 97 31.04 13.09 45.80
CA GLU A 97 31.26 12.00 46.77
C GLU A 97 32.56 12.18 47.55
N SER A 98 32.50 12.98 48.62
CA SER A 98 33.66 13.39 49.43
C SER A 98 34.35 12.28 50.25
N ASN A 99 33.84 11.05 50.20
CA ASN A 99 34.37 9.88 50.93
C ASN A 99 34.36 8.62 50.02
N PHE A 100 34.41 8.77 48.69
CA PHE A 100 34.40 7.60 47.80
C PHE A 100 35.69 6.79 47.90
N VAL A 101 35.61 5.65 48.59
CA VAL A 101 36.63 4.60 48.50
C VAL A 101 36.26 3.72 47.30
N PRO A 102 37.08 3.66 46.23
CA PRO A 102 36.84 2.72 45.15
C PRO A 102 36.85 1.31 45.72
N VAL A 103 35.77 0.56 45.54
CA VAL A 103 35.76 -0.88 45.77
C VAL A 103 36.57 -1.51 44.65
N MET A 104 37.90 -1.51 44.79
CA MET A 104 38.76 -2.36 43.99
C MET A 104 38.36 -3.81 44.29
N PRO A 105 37.89 -4.58 43.29
CA PRO A 105 37.76 -6.02 43.47
C PRO A 105 39.15 -6.54 43.85
N PRO A 106 39.30 -7.34 44.92
CA PRO A 106 40.58 -7.96 45.19
C PRO A 106 41.03 -8.75 43.95
N MET A 107 42.33 -8.71 43.63
CA MET A 107 42.91 -9.65 42.66
C MET A 107 42.78 -11.06 43.23
N LEU A 108 41.64 -11.68 42.97
CA LEU A 108 41.39 -13.07 43.32
C LEU A 108 42.31 -13.93 42.43
N PRO A 109 43.03 -14.91 42.98
CA PRO A 109 43.61 -15.96 42.17
C PRO A 109 42.47 -16.66 41.40
N SER A 110 42.80 -17.22 40.23
CA SER A 110 41.81 -17.94 39.43
C SER A 110 41.12 -19.03 40.27
N LEU A 111 39.79 -19.04 40.24
CA LEU A 111 39.00 -19.89 41.12
C LEU A 111 39.37 -21.38 40.89
N PRO A 112 39.56 -22.18 41.96
CA PRO A 112 39.74 -23.62 41.84
C PRO A 112 38.61 -24.26 41.04
N ILE A 113 38.91 -25.34 40.33
CA ILE A 113 37.96 -26.03 39.43
C ILE A 113 36.68 -26.44 40.18
N GLU A 114 36.79 -26.85 41.45
CA GLU A 114 35.67 -27.24 42.31
C GLU A 114 34.71 -26.05 42.56
N ARG A 115 35.25 -24.85 42.71
CA ARG A 115 34.46 -23.61 42.88
C ARG A 115 33.83 -23.17 41.56
N LEU A 116 34.50 -23.34 40.43
CA LEU A 116 33.92 -23.11 39.10
C LEU A 116 32.76 -24.08 38.81
N ILE A 117 32.94 -25.38 39.12
CA ILE A 117 31.88 -26.41 39.01
C ILE A 117 30.70 -26.08 39.92
N TRP A 118 30.96 -25.69 41.18
CA TRP A 118 29.90 -25.29 42.11
C TRP A 118 29.12 -24.07 41.61
N LEU A 119 29.81 -23.07 41.05
CA LEU A 119 29.17 -21.90 40.47
C LEU A 119 28.26 -22.31 39.31
N VAL A 120 28.79 -23.04 38.33
CA VAL A 120 28.03 -23.52 37.15
C VAL A 120 26.79 -24.31 37.56
N ARG A 121 26.92 -25.24 38.52
CA ARG A 121 25.80 -26.07 39.00
C ARG A 121 24.68 -25.26 39.64
N ASN A 122 24.99 -24.15 40.32
CA ASN A 122 23.98 -23.29 40.93
C ASN A 122 23.43 -22.23 39.97
N SER A 123 24.12 -21.96 38.85
CA SER A 123 23.66 -21.01 37.83
C SER A 123 22.93 -21.65 36.66
N VAL A 124 22.68 -22.97 36.66
CA VAL A 124 22.00 -23.69 35.58
C VAL A 124 20.91 -24.61 36.13
N LYS A 125 19.70 -24.56 35.55
CA LYS A 125 18.69 -25.62 35.71
C LYS A 125 18.39 -26.23 34.34
N LEU A 126 18.42 -27.56 34.27
CA LEU A 126 18.02 -28.35 33.10
C LEU A 126 16.83 -29.25 33.47
N GLU A 127 15.84 -29.30 32.59
CA GLU A 127 14.67 -30.17 32.69
C GLU A 127 14.26 -30.59 31.26
N ILE A 128 13.80 -31.82 31.07
CA ILE A 128 13.14 -32.24 29.82
C ILE A 128 11.66 -32.36 30.14
N LEU A 129 10.86 -31.56 29.45
CA LEU A 129 9.42 -31.44 29.63
C LEU A 129 8.70 -32.42 28.69
N ASP A 130 7.38 -32.51 28.86
CA ASP A 130 6.47 -33.24 27.97
C ASP A 130 6.73 -32.90 26.49
N ASN A 131 6.48 -33.86 25.60
CA ASN A 131 6.73 -33.76 24.15
C ASN A 131 8.20 -33.52 23.75
N ASN A 132 9.15 -33.96 24.60
CA ASN A 132 10.61 -33.83 24.40
C ASN A 132 11.09 -32.37 24.27
N ILE A 133 10.41 -31.44 24.95
CA ILE A 133 10.79 -30.02 24.98
C ILE A 133 11.89 -29.83 26.03
N GLY A 134 13.06 -29.37 25.61
CA GLY A 134 14.11 -28.96 26.53
C GLY A 134 13.74 -27.68 27.27
N TYR A 135 14.05 -27.62 28.55
CA TYR A 135 14.06 -26.40 29.35
C TYR A 135 15.45 -26.21 29.94
N LEU A 136 16.15 -25.16 29.50
CA LEU A 136 17.47 -24.78 29.99
C LEU A 136 17.38 -23.36 30.55
N ARG A 137 17.62 -23.19 31.84
CA ARG A 137 17.75 -21.88 32.50
C ARG A 137 19.22 -21.61 32.80
N ILE A 138 19.69 -20.40 32.50
CA ILE A 138 21.06 -19.96 32.81
C ILE A 138 21.01 -18.59 33.51
N ASP A 139 21.46 -18.53 34.76
CA ASP A 139 21.44 -17.32 35.59
C ASP A 139 22.72 -16.45 35.40
N ARG A 140 23.76 -16.99 34.76
CA ARG A 140 24.97 -16.26 34.39
C ARG A 140 25.60 -16.77 33.10
N ILE A 141 25.85 -15.87 32.15
CA ILE A 141 26.64 -16.20 30.95
C ILE A 141 28.12 -16.35 31.36
N ILE A 142 28.69 -17.55 31.24
CA ILE A 142 30.09 -17.83 31.58
C ILE A 142 31.03 -17.32 30.48
N GLY A 143 32.18 -16.75 30.85
CA GLY A 143 33.19 -16.34 29.90
C GLY A 143 34.00 -17.49 29.28
N GLU A 144 34.71 -17.16 28.21
CA GLU A 144 35.58 -18.04 27.42
C GLU A 144 36.54 -18.89 28.27
N GLU A 145 37.23 -18.31 29.26
CA GLU A 145 38.19 -19.03 30.11
C GLU A 145 37.51 -20.18 30.90
N ILE A 146 36.30 -19.93 31.39
CA ILE A 146 35.52 -20.92 32.15
C ILE A 146 34.95 -21.98 31.19
N ALA A 147 34.48 -21.55 30.01
CA ALA A 147 34.00 -22.45 28.97
C ALA A 147 35.12 -23.40 28.47
N ALA A 148 36.34 -22.90 28.28
CA ALA A 148 37.50 -23.72 27.92
C ALA A 148 37.88 -24.72 29.02
N LYS A 149 37.88 -24.31 30.29
CA LYS A 149 38.23 -25.17 31.44
C LYS A 149 37.19 -26.24 31.75
N LEU A 150 35.90 -25.96 31.55
CA LEU A 150 34.80 -26.87 31.93
C LEU A 150 34.04 -27.46 30.73
N GLY A 151 34.49 -27.22 29.49
CA GLY A 151 33.74 -27.53 28.26
C GLY A 151 33.24 -28.97 28.14
N SER A 152 34.09 -29.97 28.46
CA SER A 152 33.68 -31.38 28.48
C SER A 152 32.61 -31.67 29.54
N LEU A 153 32.78 -31.15 30.76
CA LEU A 153 31.83 -31.34 31.86
C LEU A 153 30.48 -30.65 31.57
N LEU A 154 30.50 -29.49 30.91
CA LEU A 154 29.31 -28.80 30.42
C LEU A 154 28.60 -29.60 29.32
N ARG A 155 29.36 -30.14 28.36
CA ARG A 155 28.85 -31.00 27.30
C ARG A 155 28.12 -32.21 27.88
N ASP A 156 28.86 -33.05 28.61
CA ASP A 156 28.39 -34.38 29.05
C ASP A 156 27.18 -34.30 30.01
N ASN A 157 27.10 -33.24 30.83
CA ASN A 157 26.08 -33.15 31.88
C ASN A 157 24.86 -32.31 31.49
N ILE A 158 25.03 -31.32 30.59
CA ILE A 158 23.99 -30.35 30.22
C ILE A 158 23.69 -30.44 28.74
N TRP A 159 24.69 -30.20 27.88
CA TRP A 159 24.42 -29.91 26.48
C TRP A 159 23.98 -31.13 25.67
N ASP A 160 24.60 -32.31 25.83
CA ASP A 160 24.24 -33.49 25.04
C ASP A 160 22.78 -33.93 25.28
N LYS A 161 22.25 -33.66 26.49
CA LYS A 161 20.84 -33.88 26.83
C LYS A 161 19.92 -32.86 26.16
N VAL A 162 20.34 -31.59 26.10
CA VAL A 162 19.60 -30.52 25.39
C VAL A 162 19.61 -30.79 23.89
N ALA A 163 20.75 -31.21 23.33
CA ALA A 163 20.93 -31.46 21.90
C ALA A 163 19.90 -32.46 21.32
N GLN A 164 19.50 -33.47 22.10
CA GLN A 164 18.54 -34.51 21.70
C GLN A 164 17.05 -34.06 21.74
N THR A 165 16.74 -32.90 22.31
CA THR A 165 15.35 -32.39 22.42
C THR A 165 14.77 -32.00 21.05
N SER A 166 13.44 -31.95 20.93
CA SER A 166 12.74 -31.51 19.70
C SER A 166 12.68 -29.99 19.57
N SER A 167 12.59 -29.28 20.69
CA SER A 167 12.52 -27.82 20.78
C SER A 167 13.05 -27.35 22.14
N LEU A 168 13.53 -26.11 22.24
CA LEU A 168 14.17 -25.58 23.45
C LEU A 168 13.49 -24.29 23.96
N ILE A 169 13.14 -24.30 25.24
CA ILE A 169 12.85 -23.12 26.04
C ILE A 169 14.14 -22.73 26.77
N PHE A 170 14.76 -21.63 26.35
CA PHE A 170 16.00 -21.10 26.92
C PHE A 170 15.68 -19.92 27.85
N ASP A 171 15.68 -20.16 29.15
CA ASP A 171 15.22 -19.21 30.16
C ASP A 171 16.35 -18.28 30.66
N LEU A 172 16.28 -17.01 30.24
CA LEU A 172 17.18 -15.93 30.64
C LEU A 172 16.51 -14.91 31.58
N ARG A 173 15.30 -15.20 32.12
CA ARG A 173 14.55 -14.29 33.02
C ARG A 173 15.27 -13.97 34.34
N TYR A 174 16.31 -14.72 34.66
CA TYR A 174 17.10 -14.63 35.89
C TYR A 174 18.57 -14.28 35.62
N SER A 175 18.95 -14.05 34.37
CA SER A 175 20.33 -13.75 33.98
C SER A 175 20.71 -12.31 34.33
N THR A 176 21.19 -12.09 35.56
CA THR A 176 21.56 -10.75 36.06
C THR A 176 23.06 -10.44 35.93
N ALA A 177 23.85 -11.36 35.39
CA ALA A 177 25.31 -11.22 35.25
C ALA A 177 25.85 -12.06 34.08
N GLY A 178 27.06 -11.74 33.61
CA GLY A 178 27.78 -12.57 32.66
C GLY A 178 28.87 -11.83 31.89
N GLU A 179 29.61 -12.57 31.08
CA GLU A 179 30.76 -12.08 30.33
C GLU A 179 30.50 -12.14 28.82
N LEU A 180 30.78 -11.05 28.08
CA LEU A 180 30.53 -10.99 26.64
C LEU A 180 31.40 -11.97 25.82
N SER A 181 32.51 -12.45 26.38
CA SER A 181 33.33 -13.53 25.78
C SER A 181 32.57 -14.88 25.70
N GLY A 182 31.51 -15.07 26.49
CA GLY A 182 30.64 -16.25 26.43
C GLY A 182 29.61 -16.23 25.29
N VAL A 183 29.28 -15.05 24.75
CA VAL A 183 28.22 -14.90 23.73
C VAL A 183 28.55 -15.72 22.46
N PRO A 184 29.77 -15.67 21.89
CA PRO A 184 30.17 -16.53 20.76
C PRO A 184 29.85 -18.01 20.94
N PHE A 185 30.11 -18.57 22.13
CA PHE A 185 29.87 -19.99 22.42
C PHE A 185 28.38 -20.34 22.32
N ILE A 186 27.52 -19.52 22.93
CA ILE A 186 26.08 -19.75 22.94
C ILE A 186 25.48 -19.62 21.53
N ILE A 187 25.82 -18.56 20.79
CA ILE A 187 25.32 -18.38 19.41
C ILE A 187 25.80 -19.54 18.52
N SER A 188 27.06 -19.97 18.66
CA SER A 188 27.64 -21.03 17.82
C SER A 188 26.92 -22.38 17.93
N TYR A 189 26.29 -22.70 19.06
CA TYR A 189 25.46 -23.90 19.22
C TYR A 189 24.12 -23.82 18.48
N PHE A 190 23.59 -22.62 18.23
CA PHE A 190 22.27 -22.41 17.59
C PHE A 190 22.35 -22.05 16.10
N SER A 191 23.56 -21.90 15.56
CA SER A 191 23.86 -21.58 14.16
C SER A 191 24.46 -22.78 13.42
N ASP A 192 24.50 -22.73 12.09
CA ASP A 192 25.21 -23.72 11.29
C ASP A 192 26.76 -23.59 11.47
N PRO A 193 27.58 -24.54 10.98
CA PRO A 193 29.04 -24.40 11.01
C PRO A 193 29.56 -23.28 10.09
N GLU A 194 28.94 -23.11 8.92
CA GLU A 194 29.27 -22.11 7.91
C GLU A 194 27.98 -21.57 7.27
N PRO A 195 27.94 -20.30 6.80
CA PRO A 195 28.99 -19.29 6.95
C PRO A 195 29.11 -18.79 8.41
N LEU A 196 30.31 -18.36 8.81
CA LEU A 196 30.49 -17.68 10.09
C LEU A 196 29.66 -16.38 10.18
N ILE A 197 28.97 -16.20 11.30
CA ILE A 197 28.10 -15.06 11.57
C ILE A 197 28.86 -14.03 12.40
N HIS A 198 28.86 -12.76 11.95
CA HIS A 198 29.30 -11.62 12.73
C HIS A 198 28.21 -11.28 13.77
N ILE A 199 28.48 -11.56 15.04
CA ILE A 199 27.53 -11.47 16.16
C ILE A 199 27.35 -10.03 16.63
N ASP A 200 28.46 -9.33 16.88
CA ASP A 200 28.52 -8.02 17.53
C ASP A 200 29.90 -7.37 17.32
N THR A 201 29.93 -6.05 17.18
CA THR A 201 31.15 -5.24 17.10
C THR A 201 31.28 -4.40 18.37
N VAL A 202 32.29 -4.68 19.20
CA VAL A 202 32.51 -3.97 20.46
C VAL A 202 33.65 -2.95 20.32
N TYR A 203 33.34 -1.66 20.47
CA TYR A 203 34.34 -0.58 20.49
C TYR A 203 34.62 -0.12 21.92
N ASP A 204 35.89 -0.16 22.35
CA ASP A 204 36.38 0.42 23.62
C ASP A 204 37.16 1.70 23.34
N ARG A 205 36.65 2.84 23.85
CA ARG A 205 37.18 4.17 23.58
C ARG A 205 38.52 4.45 24.27
N PRO A 206 38.74 4.09 25.56
CA PRO A 206 40.02 4.26 26.25
C PRO A 206 41.20 3.55 25.59
N SER A 207 41.05 2.30 25.11
CA SER A 207 42.10 1.63 24.32
C SER A 207 42.06 2.00 22.84
N ASN A 208 40.98 2.65 22.38
CA ASN A 208 40.67 2.95 20.98
C ASN A 208 40.75 1.69 20.08
N THR A 209 40.20 0.58 20.58
CA THR A 209 40.22 -0.72 19.91
C THR A 209 38.80 -1.20 19.61
N THR A 210 38.59 -1.74 18.42
CA THR A 210 37.38 -2.48 18.05
C THR A 210 37.67 -3.98 18.11
N ARG A 211 36.77 -4.75 18.71
CA ARG A 211 36.80 -6.21 18.77
C ARG A 211 35.50 -6.79 18.24
N GLU A 212 35.61 -7.59 17.21
CA GLU A 212 34.48 -8.32 16.61
C GLU A 212 34.22 -9.63 17.37
N LEU A 213 32.95 -10.00 17.47
CA LEU A 213 32.49 -11.30 17.96
C LEU A 213 31.97 -12.12 16.79
N TRP A 214 32.51 -13.31 16.58
CA TRP A 214 32.13 -14.22 15.50
C TRP A 214 31.69 -15.57 16.06
N THR A 215 30.81 -16.28 15.35
CA THR A 215 30.55 -17.70 15.63
C THR A 215 31.79 -18.54 15.35
N MET A 216 31.92 -19.68 16.03
CA MET A 216 32.97 -20.66 15.80
C MET A 216 32.51 -21.75 14.82
N PRO A 217 33.38 -22.17 13.87
CA PRO A 217 33.07 -23.26 12.95
C PRO A 217 32.93 -24.61 13.67
N SER A 218 33.76 -24.84 14.69
CA SER A 218 33.76 -26.05 15.52
C SER A 218 33.59 -25.70 17.00
N ILE A 219 32.84 -26.52 17.73
CA ILE A 219 32.57 -26.39 19.17
C ILE A 219 32.49 -27.78 19.81
N ILE A 220 32.68 -27.87 21.12
CA ILE A 220 32.66 -29.15 21.86
C ILE A 220 31.20 -29.61 22.06
N GLY A 221 30.74 -30.58 21.25
CA GLY A 221 29.39 -31.14 21.31
C GLY A 221 28.60 -30.91 20.01
N GLU A 222 27.42 -31.52 19.89
CA GLU A 222 26.58 -31.41 18.70
C GLU A 222 25.92 -30.02 18.62
N LYS A 223 25.93 -29.35 17.45
CA LYS A 223 25.17 -28.09 17.29
C LYS A 223 23.66 -28.38 17.31
N TYR A 224 22.87 -27.54 17.99
CA TYR A 224 21.40 -27.64 17.98
C TYR A 224 20.80 -27.38 16.58
N GLY A 225 21.57 -26.70 15.73
CA GLY A 225 21.23 -26.36 14.35
C GLY A 225 20.12 -25.30 14.27
N LYS A 226 19.73 -24.94 13.04
CA LYS A 226 18.69 -23.93 12.79
C LYS A 226 17.24 -24.45 12.74
N LYS A 227 17.03 -25.76 12.59
CA LYS A 227 15.70 -26.35 12.35
C LYS A 227 14.82 -26.51 13.59
N LYS A 228 15.42 -26.74 14.77
CA LYS A 228 14.70 -26.97 16.02
C LYS A 228 14.23 -25.66 16.61
N ASP A 229 12.95 -25.57 17.01
CA ASP A 229 12.40 -24.34 17.57
C ASP A 229 13.14 -23.91 18.85
N LEU A 230 13.33 -22.60 18.99
CA LEU A 230 14.00 -21.97 20.13
C LEU A 230 13.17 -20.77 20.60
N ILE A 231 12.75 -20.81 21.86
CA ILE A 231 12.10 -19.68 22.54
C ILE A 231 13.03 -19.22 23.65
N ILE A 232 13.35 -17.93 23.68
CA ILE A 232 14.15 -17.32 24.77
C ILE A 232 13.21 -16.57 25.71
N LEU A 233 13.28 -16.86 27.00
CA LEU A 233 12.46 -16.18 28.01
C LEU A 233 13.21 -14.98 28.61
N THR A 234 12.59 -13.81 28.62
CA THR A 234 13.18 -12.56 29.16
C THR A 234 12.34 -11.93 30.26
N SER A 235 13.00 -11.18 31.17
CA SER A 235 12.32 -10.34 32.15
C SER A 235 13.01 -8.98 32.26
N LYS A 236 12.39 -8.03 32.98
CA LYS A 236 13.01 -6.74 33.34
C LYS A 236 14.34 -6.84 34.11
N ARG A 237 14.73 -8.04 34.57
CA ARG A 237 16.02 -8.30 35.24
C ARG A 237 17.09 -8.90 34.33
N THR A 238 16.75 -9.37 33.14
CA THR A 238 17.72 -9.88 32.17
C THR A 238 18.64 -8.73 31.76
N VAL A 239 19.95 -8.85 31.96
CA VAL A 239 20.90 -7.74 31.72
C VAL A 239 22.25 -8.22 31.15
N GLY A 240 22.90 -7.38 30.35
CA GLY A 240 24.28 -7.56 29.88
C GLY A 240 24.42 -8.66 28.83
N ALA A 241 25.33 -9.60 29.02
CA ALA A 241 25.61 -10.65 28.03
C ALA A 241 24.38 -11.51 27.66
N ALA A 242 23.40 -11.64 28.55
CA ALA A 242 22.14 -12.31 28.24
C ALA A 242 21.23 -11.50 27.29
N GLU A 243 21.29 -10.16 27.36
CA GLU A 243 20.62 -9.27 26.40
C GLU A 243 21.29 -9.39 25.02
N ALA A 244 22.62 -9.42 24.95
CA ALA A 244 23.34 -9.66 23.70
C ALA A 244 22.92 -10.98 23.02
N VAL A 245 22.86 -12.09 23.79
CA VAL A 245 22.38 -13.40 23.28
C VAL A 245 20.94 -13.30 22.74
N ALA A 246 20.02 -12.71 23.51
CA ALA A 246 18.62 -12.56 23.11
C ALA A 246 18.47 -11.66 21.87
N TYR A 247 19.23 -10.56 21.81
CA TYR A 247 19.22 -9.61 20.70
C TYR A 247 19.73 -10.24 19.40
N THR A 248 20.90 -10.91 19.43
CA THR A 248 21.44 -11.59 18.25
C THR A 248 20.50 -12.69 17.76
N LEU A 249 20.03 -13.58 18.64
CA LEU A 249 19.17 -14.71 18.20
C LEU A 249 17.78 -14.25 17.73
N LYS A 250 17.27 -13.13 18.24
CA LYS A 250 16.07 -12.47 17.68
C LYS A 250 16.32 -11.99 16.26
N ASN A 251 17.37 -11.20 16.06
CA ASN A 251 17.63 -10.51 14.79
C ASN A 251 18.12 -11.46 13.69
N LEU A 252 18.71 -12.61 14.05
CA LEU A 252 18.98 -13.73 13.15
C LEU A 252 17.72 -14.52 12.72
N LYS A 253 16.52 -14.15 13.19
CA LYS A 253 15.29 -14.97 13.10
C LYS A 253 15.54 -16.43 13.57
N ARG A 254 16.34 -16.60 14.63
CA ARG A 254 16.69 -17.92 15.19
C ARG A 254 15.88 -18.25 16.44
N ALA A 255 15.54 -17.25 17.25
CA ALA A 255 14.75 -17.42 18.47
C ALA A 255 13.56 -16.45 18.56
N ILE A 256 12.43 -16.96 19.07
CA ILE A 256 11.29 -16.12 19.45
C ILE A 256 11.55 -15.62 20.88
N ILE A 257 11.56 -14.30 21.10
CA ILE A 257 11.77 -13.73 22.42
C ILE A 257 10.41 -13.55 23.11
N LEU A 258 10.25 -14.12 24.30
CA LEU A 258 8.94 -14.21 24.97
C LEU A 258 9.06 -13.82 26.44
N GLY A 259 8.30 -12.82 26.87
CA GLY A 259 8.37 -12.29 28.24
C GLY A 259 8.31 -10.78 28.25
N GLU A 260 9.11 -10.14 29.11
CA GLU A 260 9.17 -8.68 29.22
C GLU A 260 10.37 -8.10 28.45
N ARG A 261 10.34 -6.79 28.19
CA ARG A 261 11.55 -6.03 27.79
C ARG A 261 12.64 -6.18 28.86
N THR A 262 13.87 -6.36 28.42
CA THR A 262 15.04 -6.54 29.29
C THR A 262 15.49 -5.23 29.95
N ALA A 263 16.50 -5.28 30.81
CA ALA A 263 16.88 -4.17 31.68
C ALA A 263 17.51 -2.96 30.96
N GLY A 264 18.10 -3.14 29.77
CA GLY A 264 18.82 -2.08 29.06
C GLY A 264 20.21 -1.83 29.63
N GLY A 265 21.04 -2.87 29.72
CA GLY A 265 22.39 -2.81 30.28
C GLY A 265 23.38 -1.97 29.47
N SER A 266 24.67 -2.17 29.75
CA SER A 266 25.76 -1.56 29.00
C SER A 266 26.96 -2.48 28.93
N VAL A 267 27.73 -2.41 27.85
CA VAL A 267 28.96 -3.20 27.67
C VAL A 267 29.97 -2.86 28.75
N LYS A 268 30.25 -1.57 28.96
CA LYS A 268 31.21 -1.10 29.96
C LYS A 268 30.98 0.37 30.31
N VAL A 269 30.64 0.62 31.57
CA VAL A 269 30.64 1.97 32.17
C VAL A 269 31.81 2.10 33.14
N LYS A 270 32.42 3.29 33.21
CA LYS A 270 33.54 3.59 34.11
C LYS A 270 33.20 4.86 34.89
N LYS A 271 33.32 4.79 36.22
CA LYS A 271 33.26 5.96 37.09
C LYS A 271 34.67 6.55 37.22
N ILE A 272 34.85 7.79 36.79
CA ILE A 272 36.14 8.48 36.70
C ILE A 272 36.09 9.70 37.61
N ARG A 273 37.09 9.86 38.49
CA ARG A 273 37.23 11.04 39.34
C ARG A 273 37.65 12.23 38.50
N ILE A 274 36.97 13.36 38.64
CA ILE A 274 37.37 14.62 38.00
C ILE A 274 38.53 15.21 38.80
N ALA A 275 39.62 15.55 38.11
CA ALA A 275 40.89 15.92 38.74
C ALA A 275 40.75 17.06 39.76
N GLN A 276 41.53 16.99 40.84
CA GLN A 276 41.58 18.02 41.91
C GLN A 276 40.22 18.30 42.59
N SER A 277 39.24 17.41 42.47
CA SER A 277 37.89 17.58 43.02
C SER A 277 37.38 16.30 43.71
N GLU A 278 36.28 16.41 44.44
CA GLU A 278 35.50 15.26 44.96
C GLU A 278 34.30 14.92 44.05
N PHE A 279 34.33 15.35 42.78
CA PHE A 279 33.33 14.99 41.78
C PHE A 279 33.80 13.79 40.94
N TYR A 280 32.84 13.00 40.49
CA TYR A 280 33.03 11.83 39.64
C TYR A 280 32.04 11.88 38.48
N ILE A 281 32.51 11.55 37.28
CA ILE A 281 31.64 11.32 36.12
C ILE A 281 31.62 9.82 35.77
N THR A 282 30.42 9.28 35.62
CA THR A 282 30.18 7.95 35.07
C THR A 282 30.05 8.10 33.56
N VAL A 283 30.89 7.38 32.81
CA VAL A 283 30.96 7.44 31.34
C VAL A 283 30.81 6.03 30.77
N PRO A 284 29.97 5.80 29.75
CA PRO A 284 30.01 4.58 28.95
C PRO A 284 31.27 4.62 28.08
N VAL A 285 32.19 3.70 28.36
CA VAL A 285 33.54 3.67 27.75
C VAL A 285 33.70 2.61 26.66
N ALA A 286 32.74 1.68 26.56
CA ALA A 286 32.61 0.81 25.41
C ALA A 286 31.15 0.66 25.00
N ARG A 287 30.92 0.40 23.70
CA ARG A 287 29.60 0.16 23.10
C ARG A 287 29.60 -1.11 22.26
N SER A 288 28.43 -1.75 22.18
CA SER A 288 28.08 -2.79 21.20
C SER A 288 27.43 -2.14 19.98
N VAL A 289 27.70 -2.69 18.79
CA VAL A 289 27.05 -2.34 17.53
C VAL A 289 26.79 -3.64 16.78
N SER A 290 25.53 -4.02 16.64
CA SER A 290 25.15 -5.25 15.95
C SER A 290 25.30 -5.11 14.43
N PRO A 291 26.10 -5.98 13.76
CA PRO A 291 26.26 -5.97 12.31
C PRO A 291 24.95 -6.20 11.53
N ILE A 292 23.96 -6.83 12.17
CA ILE A 292 22.67 -7.18 11.56
C ILE A 292 21.73 -5.97 11.48
N THR A 293 21.84 -5.02 12.40
CA THR A 293 20.86 -3.93 12.59
C THR A 293 21.45 -2.53 12.61
N GLY A 294 22.78 -2.39 12.75
CA GLY A 294 23.44 -1.11 13.02
C GLY A 294 23.13 -0.52 14.40
N GLN A 295 22.40 -1.25 15.26
CA GLN A 295 21.91 -0.80 16.55
C GLN A 295 22.48 -1.63 17.71
N SER A 296 22.16 -1.24 18.95
CA SER A 296 22.59 -1.91 20.18
C SER A 296 21.39 -2.35 21.03
N TRP A 297 21.61 -3.36 21.86
CA TRP A 297 20.70 -3.78 22.93
C TRP A 297 20.83 -2.92 24.20
N GLU A 298 21.91 -2.14 24.31
CA GLU A 298 22.21 -1.30 25.47
C GLU A 298 21.15 -0.19 25.68
N VAL A 299 20.98 0.25 26.93
CA VAL A 299 20.04 1.30 27.40
C VAL A 299 18.56 1.00 27.19
N SER A 300 18.15 0.60 25.98
CA SER A 300 16.75 0.36 25.63
C SER A 300 16.28 -1.06 25.97
N GLY A 301 17.22 -2.02 26.02
CA GLY A 301 16.93 -3.43 26.21
C GLY A 301 16.31 -4.09 24.98
N VAL A 302 16.32 -5.42 24.98
CA VAL A 302 15.67 -6.26 23.97
C VAL A 302 14.16 -6.23 24.21
N SER A 303 13.41 -5.64 23.27
CA SER A 303 11.95 -5.78 23.26
C SER A 303 11.57 -7.21 22.81
N PRO A 304 10.67 -7.90 23.52
CA PRO A 304 10.26 -9.26 23.18
C PRO A 304 9.50 -9.30 21.85
N THR A 305 9.47 -10.46 21.20
CA THR A 305 8.56 -10.76 20.07
C THR A 305 7.14 -10.97 20.58
N VAL A 306 6.99 -11.65 21.73
CA VAL A 306 5.70 -11.87 22.41
C VAL A 306 5.78 -11.28 23.82
N ASN A 307 5.14 -10.13 24.02
CA ASN A 307 5.13 -9.42 25.30
C ASN A 307 4.15 -10.10 26.28
N ILE A 308 4.66 -10.62 27.40
CA ILE A 308 3.87 -11.26 28.46
C ILE A 308 4.58 -11.10 29.82
N ILE A 309 3.82 -11.12 30.91
CA ILE A 309 4.39 -11.08 32.26
C ILE A 309 5.34 -12.28 32.45
N ALA A 310 6.57 -12.02 32.91
CA ALA A 310 7.63 -13.02 32.98
C ALA A 310 7.25 -14.30 33.77
N LYS A 311 6.26 -14.25 34.67
CA LYS A 311 5.72 -15.40 35.41
C LYS A 311 5.05 -16.44 34.50
N GLU A 312 4.32 -15.99 33.49
CA GLU A 312 3.49 -16.82 32.59
C GLU A 312 4.27 -17.32 31.35
N ALA A 313 5.48 -16.78 31.15
CA ALA A 313 6.30 -17.00 29.97
C ALA A 313 6.53 -18.50 29.63
N VAL A 314 6.73 -19.37 30.62
CA VAL A 314 6.91 -20.83 30.38
C VAL A 314 5.64 -21.47 29.84
N THR A 315 4.48 -21.13 30.40
CA THR A 315 3.18 -21.68 29.96
C THR A 315 2.86 -21.24 28.54
N LYS A 316 3.05 -19.94 28.24
CA LYS A 316 2.84 -19.43 26.88
C LYS A 316 3.86 -20.03 25.89
N ALA A 317 5.13 -20.19 26.28
CA ALA A 317 6.13 -20.86 25.45
C ALA A 317 5.78 -22.32 25.13
N LYS A 318 5.28 -23.12 26.10
CA LYS A 318 4.75 -24.46 25.85
C LYS A 318 3.61 -24.44 24.81
N SER A 319 2.63 -23.54 24.96
CA SER A 319 1.52 -23.43 24.01
C SER A 319 1.97 -23.02 22.60
N LEU A 320 2.99 -22.15 22.51
CA LEU A 320 3.51 -21.66 21.24
C LEU A 320 4.32 -22.75 20.51
N LEU A 321 5.12 -23.55 21.23
CA LEU A 321 5.78 -24.73 20.65
C LEU A 321 4.78 -25.78 20.15
N ALA A 322 3.65 -25.97 20.85
CA ALA A 322 2.60 -26.88 20.40
C ALA A 322 2.02 -26.45 19.03
N VAL A 323 1.63 -25.18 18.89
CA VAL A 323 1.18 -24.62 17.60
C VAL A 323 2.27 -24.73 16.53
N ARG A 324 3.52 -24.37 16.84
CA ARG A 324 4.61 -24.43 15.86
C ARG A 324 4.90 -25.84 15.35
N SER A 325 4.70 -26.85 16.20
CA SER A 325 4.84 -28.26 15.80
C SER A 325 3.79 -28.73 14.78
N THR A 326 2.62 -28.09 14.70
CA THR A 326 1.58 -28.44 13.71
C THR A 326 1.78 -27.75 12.36
N ILE A 327 2.48 -26.61 12.30
CA ILE A 327 2.67 -25.81 11.06
C ILE A 327 3.06 -26.66 9.84
N PRO A 328 4.06 -27.58 9.89
CA PRO A 328 4.43 -28.37 8.72
C PRO A 328 3.30 -29.29 8.23
N LYS A 329 2.50 -29.86 9.15
CA LYS A 329 1.33 -30.67 8.80
C LYS A 329 0.25 -29.79 8.15
N VAL A 330 -0.05 -28.63 8.74
CA VAL A 330 -1.05 -27.69 8.23
C VAL A 330 -0.72 -27.24 6.81
N VAL A 331 0.52 -26.77 6.58
CA VAL A 331 0.98 -26.31 5.25
C VAL A 331 0.94 -27.44 4.22
N GLN A 332 1.34 -28.66 4.59
CA GLN A 332 1.28 -29.83 3.72
C GLN A 332 -0.17 -30.22 3.39
N SER A 333 -1.05 -30.33 4.39
CA SER A 333 -2.46 -30.68 4.17
C SER A 333 -3.18 -29.64 3.31
N ILE A 334 -2.96 -28.34 3.55
CA ILE A 334 -3.51 -27.27 2.71
C ILE A 334 -2.98 -27.38 1.27
N SER A 335 -1.67 -27.62 1.11
CA SER A 335 -1.04 -27.84 -0.20
C SER A 335 -1.68 -29.02 -0.95
N ASP A 336 -1.98 -30.11 -0.25
CA ASP A 336 -2.57 -31.32 -0.85
C ASP A 336 -4.05 -31.14 -1.20
N ILE A 337 -4.81 -30.36 -0.41
CA ILE A 337 -6.19 -29.99 -0.70
C ILE A 337 -6.24 -29.05 -1.91
N ILE A 338 -5.43 -27.98 -1.95
CA ILE A 338 -5.37 -27.04 -3.09
C ILE A 338 -4.97 -27.78 -4.37
N ARG A 339 -3.97 -28.66 -4.33
CA ARG A 339 -3.53 -29.43 -5.51
C ARG A 339 -4.62 -30.35 -6.07
N ARG A 340 -5.58 -30.77 -5.23
CA ARG A 340 -6.61 -31.75 -5.60
C ARG A 340 -7.97 -31.15 -5.94
N TYR A 341 -8.31 -29.98 -5.39
CA TYR A 341 -9.68 -29.45 -5.41
C TYR A 341 -9.78 -27.97 -5.80
N TYR A 342 -8.68 -27.29 -6.12
CA TYR A 342 -8.75 -25.88 -6.53
C TYR A 342 -9.01 -25.76 -8.04
N ALA A 343 -10.06 -25.04 -8.41
CA ALA A 343 -10.54 -24.97 -9.79
C ALA A 343 -9.55 -24.29 -10.77
N PHE A 344 -8.79 -23.28 -10.33
CA PHE A 344 -7.78 -22.61 -11.16
C PHE A 344 -6.45 -23.39 -11.15
N THR A 345 -6.40 -24.45 -11.96
CA THR A 345 -5.27 -25.39 -12.06
C THR A 345 -3.96 -24.73 -12.50
N ASP A 346 -4.02 -23.66 -13.29
CA ASP A 346 -2.90 -22.81 -13.71
C ASP A 346 -2.21 -22.14 -12.51
N ARG A 347 -2.98 -21.67 -11.52
CA ARG A 347 -2.48 -20.96 -10.33
C ARG A 347 -1.92 -21.90 -9.26
N VAL A 348 -2.28 -23.20 -9.28
CA VAL A 348 -1.87 -24.19 -8.26
C VAL A 348 -0.35 -24.22 -8.05
N SER A 349 0.45 -24.22 -9.12
CA SER A 349 1.91 -24.28 -8.99
C SER A 349 2.49 -23.07 -8.25
N ALA A 350 1.95 -21.88 -8.50
CA ALA A 350 2.36 -20.65 -7.83
C ALA A 350 1.89 -20.63 -6.35
N LEU A 351 0.66 -21.07 -6.07
CA LEU A 351 0.12 -21.18 -4.71
C LEU A 351 0.95 -22.15 -3.85
N LEU A 352 1.33 -23.30 -4.41
CA LEU A 352 2.19 -24.29 -3.73
C LEU A 352 3.59 -23.74 -3.43
N HIS A 353 4.21 -23.05 -4.39
CA HIS A 353 5.51 -22.40 -4.16
C HIS A 353 5.41 -21.31 -3.07
N ARG A 354 4.32 -20.55 -3.07
CA ARG A 354 4.05 -19.49 -2.08
C ARG A 354 3.88 -20.04 -0.66
N LEU A 355 3.09 -21.12 -0.50
CA LEU A 355 2.95 -21.85 0.76
C LEU A 355 4.28 -22.42 1.28
N GLN A 356 5.15 -22.90 0.40
CA GLN A 356 6.49 -23.41 0.77
C GLN A 356 7.49 -22.32 1.18
N SER A 357 7.28 -21.08 0.74
CA SER A 357 8.18 -19.93 0.98
C SER A 357 7.66 -18.93 2.02
N ALA A 358 6.50 -19.20 2.63
CA ALA A 358 5.87 -18.38 3.66
C ALA A 358 6.75 -18.15 4.90
N ASP A 359 6.86 -16.90 5.38
CA ASP A 359 7.59 -16.57 6.62
C ASP A 359 6.74 -16.85 7.87
N LEU A 360 6.69 -18.13 8.23
CA LEU A 360 5.98 -18.64 9.40
C LEU A 360 6.84 -18.65 10.67
N PHE A 361 8.00 -17.96 10.68
CA PHE A 361 8.86 -17.90 11.86
C PHE A 361 8.20 -17.16 13.03
N SER A 362 7.43 -16.11 12.73
CA SER A 362 6.80 -15.25 13.76
C SER A 362 5.39 -15.67 14.17
N VAL A 363 4.92 -16.87 13.78
CA VAL A 363 3.60 -17.41 14.13
C VAL A 363 3.47 -17.65 15.65
N VAL A 364 2.41 -17.12 16.27
CA VAL A 364 2.16 -17.20 17.73
C VAL A 364 0.86 -17.92 18.14
N SER A 365 -0.04 -18.21 17.20
CA SER A 365 -1.32 -18.93 17.37
C SER A 365 -1.79 -19.57 16.06
N GLU A 366 -2.79 -20.46 16.11
CA GLU A 366 -3.42 -21.02 14.90
C GLU A 366 -4.22 -19.97 14.10
N GLU A 367 -4.79 -18.98 14.79
CA GLU A 367 -5.45 -17.82 14.17
C GLU A 367 -4.44 -16.95 13.38
N ASP A 368 -3.29 -16.62 13.98
CA ASP A 368 -2.19 -15.90 13.33
C ASP A 368 -1.60 -16.70 12.15
N LEU A 369 -1.56 -18.04 12.25
CA LEU A 369 -1.22 -18.91 11.13
C LEU A 369 -2.23 -18.80 9.98
N ALA A 370 -3.53 -18.89 10.27
CA ALA A 370 -4.59 -18.77 9.27
C ALA A 370 -4.56 -17.41 8.55
N VAL A 371 -4.38 -16.31 9.29
CA VAL A 371 -4.27 -14.95 8.73
C VAL A 371 -3.07 -14.83 7.78
N ARG A 372 -1.91 -15.36 8.16
CA ARG A 372 -0.70 -15.30 7.30
C ARG A 372 -0.82 -16.15 6.05
N LEU A 373 -1.32 -17.38 6.19
CA LEU A 373 -1.53 -18.26 5.04
C LEU A 373 -2.58 -17.68 4.08
N ASN A 374 -3.62 -17.00 4.58
CA ASN A 374 -4.56 -16.25 3.74
C ASN A 374 -3.86 -15.12 2.98
N HIS A 375 -3.05 -14.29 3.67
CA HIS A 375 -2.32 -13.21 3.02
C HIS A 375 -1.41 -13.74 1.91
N ASP A 376 -0.63 -14.80 2.19
CA ASP A 376 0.25 -15.43 1.23
C ASP A 376 -0.51 -16.04 0.04
N LEU A 377 -1.63 -16.75 0.27
CA LEU A 377 -2.47 -17.29 -0.81
C LEU A 377 -3.10 -16.20 -1.67
N GLN A 378 -3.69 -15.16 -1.05
CA GLN A 378 -4.40 -14.10 -1.77
C GLN A 378 -3.48 -13.24 -2.64
N THR A 379 -2.17 -13.15 -2.36
CA THR A 379 -1.19 -12.55 -3.28
C THR A 379 -0.96 -13.32 -4.59
N VAL A 380 -1.60 -14.48 -4.78
CA VAL A 380 -1.47 -15.34 -5.97
C VAL A 380 -2.83 -15.81 -6.49
N SER A 381 -3.79 -16.09 -5.61
CA SER A 381 -5.10 -16.59 -6.03
C SER A 381 -5.98 -15.50 -6.62
N GLU A 382 -6.04 -14.32 -5.99
CA GLU A 382 -7.06 -13.26 -6.20
C GLU A 382 -8.53 -13.73 -6.12
N ASP A 383 -8.76 -15.03 -5.86
CA ASP A 383 -10.06 -15.65 -5.67
C ASP A 383 -10.53 -15.49 -4.21
N PRO A 384 -11.57 -14.68 -3.94
CA PRO A 384 -12.07 -14.44 -2.57
C PRO A 384 -12.70 -15.69 -1.93
N ARG A 385 -13.00 -16.73 -2.71
CA ARG A 385 -13.57 -18.00 -2.22
C ARG A 385 -12.50 -18.90 -1.57
N LEU A 386 -11.22 -18.73 -1.93
CA LEU A 386 -10.10 -19.47 -1.34
C LEU A 386 -9.70 -18.86 0.00
N ILE A 387 -10.25 -19.40 1.09
CA ILE A 387 -10.06 -18.83 2.44
C ILE A 387 -9.82 -19.89 3.52
N ILE A 388 -8.80 -19.65 4.33
CA ILE A 388 -8.48 -20.39 5.54
C ILE A 388 -9.15 -19.70 6.74
N LYS A 389 -9.80 -20.46 7.62
CA LYS A 389 -10.48 -19.95 8.81
C LYS A 389 -10.01 -20.70 10.05
N TYR A 390 -9.90 -19.98 11.17
CA TYR A 390 -9.79 -20.59 12.49
C TYR A 390 -11.20 -20.77 13.05
N MET A 391 -11.61 -22.02 13.28
CA MET A 391 -12.90 -22.42 13.81
C MET A 391 -12.71 -22.89 15.24
N GLN A 392 -13.25 -22.13 16.20
CA GLN A 392 -13.04 -22.38 17.62
C GLN A 392 -13.94 -23.48 18.20
N ASP A 393 -14.95 -23.90 17.44
CA ASP A 393 -15.79 -25.08 17.69
C ASP A 393 -16.13 -25.79 16.36
N ASN A 394 -16.31 -27.11 16.41
CA ASN A 394 -16.75 -27.92 15.29
C ASN A 394 -18.23 -27.62 14.94
N ALA A 395 -18.47 -26.55 14.18
CA ALA A 395 -19.72 -26.37 13.47
C ALA A 395 -19.84 -27.48 12.41
N ALA A 396 -20.57 -28.54 12.73
CA ALA A 396 -20.87 -29.61 11.81
C ALA A 396 -21.60 -29.03 10.59
N ILE A 397 -20.93 -29.03 9.44
CA ILE A 397 -21.55 -28.69 8.17
C ILE A 397 -22.56 -29.82 7.90
N ALA A 398 -23.84 -29.49 7.97
CA ALA A 398 -24.90 -30.40 7.57
C ALA A 398 -24.81 -30.59 6.05
N GLU A 399 -24.32 -31.75 5.60
CA GLU A 399 -24.58 -32.20 4.23
C GLU A 399 -26.09 -32.49 4.15
N GLU A 400 -26.84 -31.64 3.45
CA GLU A 400 -28.28 -31.84 3.24
C GLU A 400 -28.55 -33.05 2.33
N ASP A 401 -29.57 -33.82 2.69
CA ASP A 401 -29.97 -35.07 2.06
C ASP A 401 -30.43 -34.89 0.59
N PRO A 402 -29.75 -35.52 -0.40
CA PRO A 402 -30.15 -35.46 -1.81
C PRO A 402 -31.44 -36.21 -2.16
N GLU A 403 -31.93 -37.15 -1.34
CA GLU A 403 -33.01 -38.07 -1.75
C GLU A 403 -34.41 -37.45 -1.85
N LEU A 404 -34.59 -36.21 -1.38
CA LEU A 404 -35.89 -35.54 -1.24
C LEU A 404 -36.50 -34.94 -2.53
N TYR A 405 -35.84 -35.08 -3.70
CA TYR A 405 -36.14 -34.26 -4.89
C TYR A 405 -36.44 -35.02 -6.19
N ASN A 406 -36.56 -36.35 -6.14
CA ASN A 406 -37.04 -37.12 -7.31
C ASN A 406 -38.57 -36.95 -7.46
N ILE A 407 -39.00 -36.20 -8.48
CA ILE A 407 -40.42 -36.05 -8.83
C ILE A 407 -40.93 -37.36 -9.45
N PRO A 408 -41.98 -37.99 -8.90
CA PRO A 408 -42.62 -39.16 -9.52
C PRO A 408 -43.29 -38.78 -10.85
N ASP A 409 -43.28 -39.70 -11.83
CA ASP A 409 -43.84 -39.49 -13.18
C ASP A 409 -45.39 -39.53 -13.20
N ASP A 410 -46.04 -38.65 -12.44
CA ASP A 410 -47.50 -38.47 -12.36
C ASP A 410 -47.93 -37.08 -12.89
N MET A 411 -48.68 -37.10 -13.98
CA MET A 411 -49.23 -35.92 -14.67
C MET A 411 -50.12 -35.02 -13.80
N LYS A 412 -50.69 -35.52 -12.70
CA LYS A 412 -51.49 -34.69 -11.79
C LYS A 412 -50.57 -33.86 -10.89
N LEU A 413 -49.56 -34.50 -10.31
CA LEU A 413 -48.51 -33.85 -9.51
C LEU A 413 -47.74 -32.82 -10.33
N SER A 414 -47.35 -33.13 -11.58
CA SER A 414 -46.65 -32.17 -12.45
C SER A 414 -47.46 -30.91 -12.77
N ARG A 415 -48.80 -31.02 -12.86
CA ARG A 415 -49.67 -29.85 -13.08
C ARG A 415 -49.78 -28.97 -11.84
N GLU A 416 -50.00 -29.59 -10.70
CA GLU A 416 -50.12 -28.93 -9.39
C GLU A 416 -48.80 -28.26 -8.99
N LEU A 417 -47.67 -28.88 -9.36
CA LEU A 417 -46.34 -28.30 -9.24
C LEU A 417 -46.22 -27.01 -10.07
N VAL A 418 -46.50 -27.04 -11.38
CA VAL A 418 -46.39 -25.85 -12.24
C VAL A 418 -47.32 -24.72 -11.81
N ASP A 419 -48.56 -25.02 -11.41
CA ASP A 419 -49.52 -24.02 -10.92
C ASP A 419 -49.11 -23.41 -9.56
N THR A 420 -48.33 -24.13 -8.76
CA THR A 420 -47.80 -23.63 -7.47
C THR A 420 -46.47 -22.88 -7.66
N MET A 421 -45.66 -23.28 -8.64
CA MET A 421 -44.29 -22.77 -8.85
C MET A 421 -44.23 -21.55 -9.75
N PHE A 422 -45.08 -21.45 -10.77
CA PHE A 422 -45.05 -20.37 -11.75
C PHE A 422 -46.29 -19.50 -11.64
N LYS A 423 -46.10 -18.21 -11.34
CA LYS A 423 -47.16 -17.20 -11.42
C LYS A 423 -46.99 -16.42 -12.71
N VAL A 424 -48.01 -16.46 -13.58
CA VAL A 424 -48.02 -15.88 -14.92
C VAL A 424 -49.16 -14.88 -15.03
N GLU A 425 -48.84 -13.62 -15.31
CA GLU A 425 -49.81 -12.52 -15.44
C GLU A 425 -49.44 -11.59 -16.61
N ILE A 426 -50.41 -10.82 -17.11
CA ILE A 426 -50.17 -9.69 -18.02
C ILE A 426 -50.52 -8.41 -17.26
N LEU A 427 -49.49 -7.61 -17.00
CA LEU A 427 -49.55 -6.32 -16.34
C LEU A 427 -49.90 -5.20 -17.33
N PRO A 428 -50.17 -3.97 -16.86
CA PRO A 428 -50.37 -2.81 -17.73
C PRO A 428 -49.26 -2.61 -18.78
N HIS A 429 -49.61 -1.90 -19.85
CA HIS A 429 -48.73 -1.63 -21.00
C HIS A 429 -48.26 -2.90 -21.74
N ASN A 430 -49.07 -3.97 -21.73
CA ASN A 430 -48.75 -5.25 -22.37
C ASN A 430 -47.43 -5.86 -21.87
N THR A 431 -47.19 -5.76 -20.55
CA THR A 431 -45.99 -6.30 -19.90
C THR A 431 -46.31 -7.67 -19.31
N GLY A 432 -45.66 -8.72 -19.81
CA GLY A 432 -45.73 -10.05 -19.22
C GLY A 432 -45.03 -10.09 -17.86
N TYR A 433 -45.55 -10.87 -16.92
CA TYR A 433 -44.94 -11.10 -15.62
C TYR A 433 -44.90 -12.61 -15.33
N LEU A 434 -43.69 -13.08 -15.01
CA LEU A 434 -43.36 -14.47 -14.72
C LEU A 434 -42.58 -14.52 -13.40
N ARG A 435 -43.18 -15.00 -12.32
CA ARG A 435 -42.48 -15.30 -11.07
C ARG A 435 -42.29 -16.80 -10.92
N PHE A 436 -41.12 -17.22 -10.42
CA PHE A 436 -40.93 -18.57 -9.92
C PHE A 436 -39.91 -18.64 -8.77
N ASP A 437 -40.27 -19.42 -7.76
CA ASP A 437 -39.57 -19.41 -6.46
C ASP A 437 -38.46 -20.47 -6.37
N LYS A 438 -38.38 -21.42 -7.32
CA LYS A 438 -37.34 -22.46 -7.40
C LYS A 438 -37.12 -22.92 -8.84
N PHE A 439 -35.92 -23.40 -9.14
CA PHE A 439 -35.64 -24.19 -10.33
C PHE A 439 -35.89 -25.70 -10.04
N VAL A 440 -36.11 -26.52 -11.07
CA VAL A 440 -36.53 -27.93 -10.92
C VAL A 440 -35.71 -28.87 -11.81
N LYS A 441 -35.20 -29.97 -11.25
CA LYS A 441 -34.68 -31.10 -12.03
C LYS A 441 -35.84 -32.05 -12.37
N SER A 442 -36.17 -32.21 -13.66
CA SER A 442 -37.24 -33.10 -14.10
C SER A 442 -36.69 -34.37 -14.73
N SER A 443 -37.00 -35.53 -14.13
CA SER A 443 -36.84 -36.85 -14.75
C SER A 443 -37.93 -37.17 -15.79
N ALA A 444 -38.96 -36.32 -15.92
CA ALA A 444 -40.10 -36.48 -16.82
C ALA A 444 -40.05 -35.55 -18.06
N GLY A 445 -38.93 -34.82 -18.24
CA GLY A 445 -38.54 -34.04 -19.43
C GLY A 445 -39.71 -33.47 -20.24
N ASP A 446 -39.93 -34.08 -21.39
CA ASP A 446 -40.88 -33.72 -22.46
C ASP A 446 -42.27 -33.30 -21.94
N LYS A 447 -42.82 -34.03 -20.95
CA LYS A 447 -44.18 -33.78 -20.44
C LYS A 447 -44.29 -32.49 -19.62
N LEU A 448 -43.22 -32.12 -18.92
CA LEU A 448 -43.16 -30.87 -18.16
C LEU A 448 -42.95 -29.69 -19.11
N GLU A 449 -42.10 -29.88 -20.13
CA GLU A 449 -41.82 -28.89 -21.16
C GLU A 449 -43.09 -28.50 -21.96
N GLU A 450 -43.88 -29.48 -22.43
CA GLU A 450 -45.19 -29.24 -23.05
C GLU A 450 -46.13 -28.43 -22.13
N LEU A 451 -46.08 -28.69 -20.82
CA LEU A 451 -46.95 -28.00 -19.86
C LEU A 451 -46.50 -26.55 -19.65
N MET A 452 -45.19 -26.30 -19.56
CA MET A 452 -44.61 -24.96 -19.47
C MET A 452 -44.85 -24.16 -20.75
N ALA A 453 -44.66 -24.78 -21.93
CA ALA A 453 -44.99 -24.21 -23.23
C ALA A 453 -46.42 -23.64 -23.23
N LYS A 454 -47.40 -24.45 -22.77
CA LYS A 454 -48.81 -24.10 -22.78
C LYS A 454 -49.25 -23.14 -21.68
N LYS A 455 -48.69 -23.23 -20.47
CA LYS A 455 -49.12 -22.42 -19.31
C LYS A 455 -48.31 -21.16 -19.06
N VAL A 456 -47.04 -21.15 -19.46
CA VAL A 456 -46.11 -20.02 -19.24
C VAL A 456 -45.86 -19.29 -20.54
N TRP A 457 -45.36 -19.97 -21.57
CA TRP A 457 -44.87 -19.29 -22.77
C TRP A 457 -45.98 -18.85 -23.73
N GLU A 458 -47.02 -19.66 -23.95
CA GLU A 458 -48.14 -19.30 -24.84
C GLU A 458 -48.93 -18.03 -24.39
N PRO A 459 -49.18 -17.79 -23.09
CA PRO A 459 -49.75 -16.51 -22.63
C PRO A 459 -48.82 -15.30 -22.78
N LEU A 460 -47.50 -15.50 -22.70
CA LEU A 460 -46.50 -14.41 -22.68
C LEU A 460 -45.97 -14.06 -24.09
N LYS A 461 -46.12 -14.92 -25.10
CA LYS A 461 -45.48 -14.75 -26.42
C LYS A 461 -45.78 -13.45 -27.17
N ASP A 462 -46.87 -12.77 -26.85
CA ASP A 462 -47.33 -11.54 -27.52
C ASP A 462 -47.14 -10.28 -26.64
N THR A 463 -46.52 -10.39 -25.47
CA THR A 463 -46.22 -9.22 -24.59
C THR A 463 -45.06 -8.39 -25.13
N GLY A 464 -45.11 -7.07 -24.94
CA GLY A 464 -44.08 -6.14 -25.41
C GLY A 464 -42.81 -6.16 -24.55
N ASN A 465 -42.98 -6.32 -23.24
CA ASN A 465 -41.93 -6.48 -22.23
C ASN A 465 -42.23 -7.72 -21.38
N LEU A 466 -41.20 -8.32 -20.76
CA LEU A 466 -41.33 -9.43 -19.83
C LEU A 466 -40.56 -9.13 -18.53
N ILE A 467 -41.23 -9.28 -17.40
CA ILE A 467 -40.65 -9.26 -16.06
C ILE A 467 -40.48 -10.71 -15.59
N ILE A 468 -39.27 -11.09 -15.21
CA ILE A 468 -38.92 -12.36 -14.59
C ILE A 468 -38.59 -12.10 -13.12
N ASP A 469 -39.44 -12.52 -12.20
CA ASP A 469 -39.34 -12.18 -10.78
C ASP A 469 -38.71 -13.32 -9.96
N LEU A 470 -37.47 -13.10 -9.54
CA LEU A 470 -36.65 -14.03 -8.74
C LEU A 470 -36.47 -13.55 -7.28
N ARG A 471 -37.20 -12.51 -6.84
CA ARG A 471 -37.09 -11.92 -5.49
C ARG A 471 -37.45 -12.89 -4.35
N TYR A 472 -38.04 -14.03 -4.69
CA TYR A 472 -38.44 -15.10 -3.77
C TYR A 472 -37.68 -16.41 -4.00
N ASN A 473 -36.69 -16.41 -4.91
CA ASN A 473 -36.00 -17.61 -5.35
C ASN A 473 -34.81 -17.96 -4.44
N THR A 474 -35.10 -18.68 -3.35
CA THR A 474 -34.13 -19.02 -2.29
C THR A 474 -33.03 -20.00 -2.72
N GLY A 475 -32.88 -20.28 -4.02
CA GLY A 475 -31.93 -21.24 -4.56
C GLY A 475 -32.27 -22.71 -4.28
N ARG A 476 -31.98 -23.58 -5.27
CA ARG A 476 -31.68 -25.02 -5.14
C ARG A 476 -31.43 -25.62 -6.53
N PHE A 477 -30.73 -26.77 -6.56
CA PHE A 477 -30.29 -27.48 -7.78
C PHE A 477 -31.41 -27.64 -8.82
N PRO A 478 -31.13 -27.23 -10.07
CA PRO A 478 -30.70 -28.20 -11.08
C PRO A 478 -29.52 -27.73 -11.96
N GLU A 479 -28.85 -28.69 -12.59
CA GLU A 479 -27.93 -28.43 -13.72
C GLU A 479 -28.75 -28.16 -14.99
N ALA A 480 -28.67 -26.92 -15.54
CA ALA A 480 -28.94 -26.52 -16.93
C ALA A 480 -29.05 -24.98 -17.02
N ASN A 481 -28.71 -24.26 -18.08
CA ASN A 481 -27.87 -24.47 -19.28
C ASN A 481 -27.46 -23.05 -19.75
N PHE A 482 -26.23 -22.83 -20.24
CA PHE A 482 -25.75 -21.73 -21.14
C PHE A 482 -24.24 -21.43 -21.03
N PHE A 483 -23.55 -22.06 -20.07
CA PHE A 483 -22.23 -21.66 -19.57
C PHE A 483 -21.28 -22.87 -19.53
N THR A 484 -20.00 -22.61 -19.25
CA THR A 484 -19.03 -23.69 -19.03
C THR A 484 -18.80 -23.90 -17.54
N ILE A 485 -19.03 -25.13 -17.07
CA ILE A 485 -18.64 -25.58 -15.73
C ILE A 485 -17.34 -26.36 -15.85
N TYR A 486 -16.33 -26.00 -15.07
CA TYR A 486 -15.22 -26.91 -14.75
C TYR A 486 -15.38 -27.41 -13.32
N ASP A 487 -15.64 -28.71 -13.15
CA ASP A 487 -15.64 -29.39 -11.85
C ASP A 487 -14.30 -30.13 -11.64
N SER A 488 -13.51 -29.66 -10.68
CA SER A 488 -12.22 -30.24 -10.32
C SER A 488 -12.31 -31.58 -9.55
N PHE A 489 -13.45 -31.92 -8.92
CA PHE A 489 -13.64 -33.22 -8.28
C PHE A 489 -13.77 -34.35 -9.31
N GLN A 490 -14.56 -34.09 -10.36
CA GLN A 490 -14.74 -35.02 -11.49
C GLN A 490 -13.64 -34.85 -12.55
N ASN A 491 -12.92 -33.72 -12.51
CA ASN A 491 -12.00 -33.25 -13.55
C ASN A 491 -12.67 -33.24 -14.94
N THR A 492 -13.89 -32.71 -14.99
CA THR A 492 -14.72 -32.62 -16.18
C THR A 492 -15.05 -31.16 -16.46
N THR A 493 -14.80 -30.73 -17.69
CA THR A 493 -15.43 -29.55 -18.26
C THR A 493 -16.74 -29.98 -18.90
N THR A 494 -17.83 -29.28 -18.57
CA THR A 494 -19.14 -29.47 -19.22
C THR A 494 -19.57 -28.13 -19.79
N GLU A 495 -19.63 -28.07 -21.11
CA GLU A 495 -20.25 -26.99 -21.88
C GLU A 495 -21.75 -27.26 -21.92
N TYR A 496 -22.56 -26.24 -21.59
CA TYR A 496 -24.01 -26.33 -21.61
C TYR A 496 -24.57 -25.38 -22.66
N ASP A 497 -24.95 -25.89 -23.83
CA ASP A 497 -25.51 -25.10 -24.93
C ASP A 497 -27.00 -24.74 -24.76
N SER A 498 -27.46 -23.78 -25.56
CA SER A 498 -28.89 -23.57 -25.81
C SER A 498 -29.52 -24.84 -26.41
N LEU A 499 -30.71 -25.24 -25.94
CA LEU A 499 -31.43 -26.36 -26.53
C LEU A 499 -31.76 -26.08 -28.01
N PRO A 500 -31.35 -26.94 -28.96
CA PRO A 500 -31.50 -26.68 -30.40
C PRO A 500 -32.94 -26.77 -30.89
N GLN A 501 -33.83 -27.34 -30.09
CA GLN A 501 -35.27 -27.35 -30.27
C GLN A 501 -35.91 -27.09 -28.91
N ILE A 502 -36.89 -26.20 -28.87
CA ILE A 502 -37.70 -25.91 -27.67
C ILE A 502 -39.17 -26.17 -27.99
N THR A 503 -39.91 -26.65 -26.99
CA THR A 503 -41.36 -26.83 -27.07
C THR A 503 -42.03 -25.51 -26.71
N GLY A 504 -42.74 -24.91 -27.67
CA GLY A 504 -43.48 -23.66 -27.49
C GLY A 504 -42.90 -22.45 -28.23
N PRO A 505 -43.45 -21.25 -27.99
CA PRO A 505 -43.02 -20.03 -28.66
C PRO A 505 -41.72 -19.48 -28.05
N SER A 506 -40.83 -18.99 -28.91
CA SER A 506 -39.64 -18.24 -28.47
C SER A 506 -40.01 -16.79 -28.12
N TYR A 507 -39.61 -16.33 -26.93
CA TYR A 507 -39.71 -14.92 -26.56
C TYR A 507 -38.53 -14.14 -27.17
N SER A 508 -38.81 -13.28 -28.15
CA SER A 508 -37.77 -12.65 -28.98
C SER A 508 -36.83 -11.76 -28.16
N SER A 509 -35.51 -11.94 -28.35
CA SER A 509 -34.46 -11.10 -27.75
C SER A 509 -34.58 -9.61 -28.08
N LYS A 510 -35.34 -9.21 -29.11
CA LYS A 510 -35.57 -7.80 -29.46
C LYS A 510 -36.56 -7.08 -28.52
N ARG A 511 -37.19 -7.79 -27.59
CA ARG A 511 -38.13 -7.23 -26.60
C ARG A 511 -37.41 -6.92 -25.28
N GLY A 512 -38.04 -6.09 -24.45
CA GLY A 512 -37.55 -5.83 -23.10
C GLY A 512 -37.70 -7.06 -22.21
N ILE A 513 -36.62 -7.44 -21.53
CA ILE A 513 -36.59 -8.51 -20.53
C ILE A 513 -35.97 -7.91 -19.27
N TYR A 514 -36.68 -8.00 -18.15
CA TYR A 514 -36.30 -7.40 -16.88
C TYR A 514 -36.31 -8.48 -15.80
N VAL A 515 -35.22 -8.64 -15.06
CA VAL A 515 -35.08 -9.66 -14.01
C VAL A 515 -35.10 -8.99 -12.64
N LEU A 516 -36.02 -9.39 -11.76
CA LEU A 516 -36.12 -8.84 -10.42
C LEU A 516 -35.37 -9.70 -9.41
N THR A 517 -34.48 -9.08 -8.64
CA THR A 517 -33.66 -9.73 -7.61
C THR A 517 -33.92 -9.17 -6.21
N SER A 518 -33.62 -9.96 -5.20
CA SER A 518 -33.56 -9.53 -3.79
C SER A 518 -32.39 -10.20 -3.09
N TYR A 519 -32.13 -9.86 -1.83
CA TYR A 519 -31.20 -10.61 -0.98
C TYR A 519 -31.54 -12.13 -0.87
N TYR A 520 -32.81 -12.51 -1.09
CA TYR A 520 -33.22 -13.92 -1.09
C TYR A 520 -32.92 -14.66 -2.39
N THR A 521 -32.62 -13.97 -3.49
CA THR A 521 -32.21 -14.62 -4.73
C THR A 521 -30.86 -15.31 -4.49
N ALA A 522 -30.82 -16.64 -4.63
CA ALA A 522 -29.65 -17.45 -4.27
C ALA A 522 -29.33 -18.56 -5.29
N SER A 523 -28.05 -18.95 -5.37
CA SER A 523 -27.55 -20.07 -6.20
C SER A 523 -27.97 -19.96 -7.67
N VAL A 524 -28.76 -20.90 -8.21
CA VAL A 524 -29.18 -20.90 -9.63
C VAL A 524 -29.97 -19.63 -10.04
N GLY A 525 -30.65 -18.98 -9.08
CA GLY A 525 -31.29 -17.68 -9.34
C GLY A 525 -30.30 -16.54 -9.56
N GLU A 526 -29.12 -16.64 -8.93
CA GLU A 526 -28.01 -15.70 -9.13
C GLU A 526 -27.27 -16.01 -10.43
N GLU A 527 -26.99 -17.30 -10.72
CA GLU A 527 -26.42 -17.75 -12.00
C GLU A 527 -27.27 -17.27 -13.19
N PHE A 528 -28.60 -17.37 -13.11
CA PHE A 528 -29.51 -16.88 -14.13
C PHE A 528 -29.49 -15.34 -14.25
N ALA A 529 -29.52 -14.61 -13.13
CA ALA A 529 -29.48 -13.15 -13.15
C ALA A 529 -28.15 -12.64 -13.77
N TYR A 530 -27.03 -13.24 -13.38
CA TYR A 530 -25.71 -12.96 -13.94
C TYR A 530 -25.66 -13.21 -15.45
N LEU A 531 -26.17 -14.36 -15.93
CA LEU A 531 -26.21 -14.67 -17.37
C LEU A 531 -27.07 -13.70 -18.17
N ILE A 532 -28.22 -13.27 -17.66
CA ILE A 532 -29.06 -12.29 -18.37
C ILE A 532 -28.33 -10.95 -18.54
N GLN A 533 -27.51 -10.56 -17.55
CA GLN A 533 -26.71 -9.34 -17.55
C GLN A 533 -25.47 -9.48 -18.47
N SER A 534 -24.65 -10.52 -18.31
CA SER A 534 -23.39 -10.71 -19.05
C SER A 534 -23.58 -11.06 -20.53
N LEU A 535 -24.74 -11.62 -20.90
CA LEU A 535 -25.13 -11.86 -22.28
C LEU A 535 -25.92 -10.69 -22.91
N HIS A 536 -26.10 -9.59 -22.17
CA HIS A 536 -26.83 -8.40 -22.62
C HIS A 536 -28.24 -8.70 -23.18
N TYR A 537 -28.92 -9.70 -22.60
CA TYR A 537 -30.28 -10.10 -23.00
C TYR A 537 -31.39 -9.38 -22.23
N GLY A 538 -31.10 -8.89 -21.03
CA GLY A 538 -32.06 -8.19 -20.19
C GLY A 538 -31.41 -7.24 -19.20
N THR A 539 -32.23 -6.65 -18.35
CA THR A 539 -31.84 -5.68 -17.32
C THR A 539 -32.18 -6.26 -15.95
N VAL A 540 -31.22 -6.35 -15.05
CA VAL A 540 -31.41 -6.82 -13.67
C VAL A 540 -31.75 -5.62 -12.79
N VAL A 541 -32.81 -5.69 -11.99
CA VAL A 541 -33.28 -4.56 -11.18
C VAL A 541 -33.89 -5.02 -9.86
N GLY A 542 -33.40 -4.48 -8.74
CA GLY A 542 -33.76 -4.93 -7.39
C GLY A 542 -32.59 -4.78 -6.42
N GLU A 543 -32.50 -5.69 -5.45
CA GLU A 543 -31.37 -5.71 -4.49
C GLU A 543 -30.24 -6.63 -4.96
N ILE A 544 -29.06 -6.43 -4.40
CA ILE A 544 -27.91 -7.34 -4.54
C ILE A 544 -28.30 -8.71 -4.00
N THR A 545 -27.96 -9.77 -4.74
CA THR A 545 -28.34 -11.14 -4.39
C THR A 545 -27.54 -11.72 -3.22
N SER A 546 -27.88 -12.94 -2.77
CA SER A 546 -27.36 -13.54 -1.55
C SER A 546 -25.83 -13.72 -1.51
N GLY A 547 -25.19 -13.94 -2.66
CA GLY A 547 -23.79 -14.35 -2.80
C GLY A 547 -23.55 -15.82 -2.41
N THR A 548 -24.60 -16.65 -2.34
CA THR A 548 -24.53 -18.02 -1.78
C THR A 548 -24.32 -19.04 -2.90
N LEU A 549 -23.05 -19.22 -3.27
CA LEU A 549 -22.64 -20.18 -4.29
C LEU A 549 -22.35 -21.58 -3.72
N MET A 550 -22.77 -22.59 -4.48
CA MET A 550 -22.54 -24.02 -4.19
C MET A 550 -21.17 -24.51 -4.72
N HIS A 551 -20.29 -23.60 -5.16
CA HIS A 551 -19.07 -23.90 -5.92
C HIS A 551 -17.80 -24.12 -5.06
N SER A 552 -17.94 -24.07 -3.73
CA SER A 552 -16.81 -24.18 -2.78
C SER A 552 -17.05 -25.23 -1.70
N LYS A 553 -16.01 -25.96 -1.29
CA LYS A 553 -16.08 -26.95 -0.21
C LYS A 553 -15.07 -26.63 0.90
N THR A 554 -15.49 -26.81 2.15
CA THR A 554 -14.66 -26.60 3.34
C THR A 554 -14.10 -27.92 3.87
N PHE A 555 -12.82 -27.91 4.20
CA PHE A 555 -12.05 -29.06 4.71
C PHE A 555 -11.41 -28.69 6.05
N GLN A 556 -11.71 -29.43 7.12
CA GLN A 556 -11.03 -29.29 8.42
C GLN A 556 -9.64 -29.95 8.36
N ILE A 557 -8.62 -29.26 8.89
CA ILE A 557 -7.27 -29.80 9.03
C ILE A 557 -7.19 -30.60 10.35
N GLU A 558 -7.07 -31.93 10.22
CA GLU A 558 -7.10 -32.87 11.34
C GLU A 558 -6.08 -32.51 12.45
N GLY A 559 -6.59 -32.34 13.69
CA GLY A 559 -5.78 -32.06 14.87
C GLY A 559 -5.48 -30.58 15.12
N THR A 560 -6.13 -29.67 14.38
CA THR A 560 -6.04 -28.20 14.58
C THR A 560 -7.44 -27.58 14.50
N GLY A 561 -7.58 -26.33 14.96
CA GLY A 561 -8.78 -25.52 14.73
C GLY A 561 -8.84 -24.89 13.33
N ILE A 562 -8.01 -25.30 12.37
CA ILE A 562 -7.92 -24.67 11.06
C ILE A 562 -8.77 -25.42 10.03
N ALA A 563 -9.57 -24.67 9.27
CA ALA A 563 -10.30 -25.15 8.10
C ALA A 563 -9.85 -24.37 6.85
N ILE A 564 -9.92 -24.99 5.67
CA ILE A 564 -9.77 -24.30 4.38
C ILE A 564 -11.02 -24.49 3.52
N THR A 565 -11.57 -23.39 3.03
CA THR A 565 -12.59 -23.34 1.98
C THR A 565 -11.89 -23.23 0.64
N VAL A 566 -12.18 -24.15 -0.28
CA VAL A 566 -11.57 -24.20 -1.61
C VAL A 566 -12.68 -24.19 -2.67
N PRO A 567 -12.65 -23.25 -3.64
CA PRO A 567 -13.53 -23.28 -4.80
C PRO A 567 -13.10 -24.42 -5.73
N PHE A 568 -14.04 -25.32 -5.98
CA PHE A 568 -13.83 -26.53 -6.78
C PHE A 568 -14.57 -26.53 -8.12
N ILE A 569 -15.54 -25.60 -8.26
CA ILE A 569 -16.21 -25.28 -9.51
C ILE A 569 -15.83 -23.87 -9.96
N ASN A 570 -15.54 -23.73 -11.25
CA ASN A 570 -15.53 -22.44 -11.94
C ASN A 570 -16.73 -22.35 -12.89
N PHE A 571 -17.45 -21.23 -12.76
CA PHE A 571 -18.51 -20.79 -13.67
C PHE A 571 -17.89 -19.80 -14.65
N LEU A 572 -17.86 -20.11 -15.94
CA LEU A 572 -17.40 -19.20 -16.98
C LEU A 572 -18.55 -18.78 -17.89
N ASP A 573 -18.67 -17.47 -18.13
CA ASP A 573 -19.62 -16.92 -19.11
C ASP A 573 -19.09 -16.99 -20.55
N ASN A 574 -19.90 -16.50 -21.50
CA ASN A 574 -19.58 -16.55 -22.93
C ASN A 574 -18.47 -15.58 -23.36
N ASN A 575 -18.06 -14.66 -22.48
CA ASN A 575 -16.90 -13.79 -22.69
C ASN A 575 -15.60 -14.46 -22.19
N GLY A 576 -15.71 -15.60 -21.49
CA GLY A 576 -14.61 -16.30 -20.83
C GLY A 576 -14.30 -15.76 -19.43
N GLU A 577 -15.11 -14.82 -18.92
CA GLU A 577 -14.94 -14.29 -17.58
C GLU A 577 -15.47 -15.29 -16.54
N CYS A 578 -14.72 -15.46 -15.45
CA CYS A 578 -15.07 -16.40 -14.40
C CYS A 578 -15.79 -15.66 -13.27
N TRP A 579 -17.00 -16.08 -12.94
CA TRP A 579 -17.73 -15.51 -11.82
C TRP A 579 -17.18 -16.06 -10.49
N LEU A 580 -16.39 -15.25 -9.79
CA LEU A 580 -15.73 -15.58 -8.52
C LEU A 580 -16.68 -15.48 -7.29
N GLY A 581 -17.97 -15.29 -7.52
CA GLY A 581 -18.98 -15.10 -6.48
C GLY A 581 -19.04 -13.69 -5.89
N GLY A 582 -19.78 -13.58 -4.79
CA GLY A 582 -20.46 -12.33 -4.42
C GLY A 582 -21.84 -12.27 -5.08
N GLY A 583 -22.76 -11.50 -4.49
CA GLY A 583 -24.08 -11.33 -5.06
C GLY A 583 -24.03 -10.57 -6.39
N VAL A 584 -24.87 -10.94 -7.34
CA VAL A 584 -25.10 -10.19 -8.59
C VAL A 584 -25.56 -8.80 -8.22
N VAL A 585 -24.89 -7.79 -8.78
CA VAL A 585 -25.23 -6.38 -8.59
C VAL A 585 -26.19 -5.98 -9.72
N PRO A 586 -27.44 -5.59 -9.41
CA PRO A 586 -28.41 -5.18 -10.43
C PRO A 586 -27.97 -3.94 -11.19
N ASP A 587 -28.39 -3.84 -12.46
CA ASP A 587 -28.20 -2.64 -13.30
C ASP A 587 -28.92 -1.42 -12.71
N ALA A 588 -30.09 -1.63 -12.09
CA ALA A 588 -30.73 -0.64 -11.20
C ALA A 588 -30.92 -1.21 -9.78
N ILE A 589 -30.16 -0.67 -8.83
CA ILE A 589 -30.27 -1.02 -7.41
C ILE A 589 -31.46 -0.28 -6.78
N VAL A 590 -32.48 -1.02 -6.37
CA VAL A 590 -33.72 -0.51 -5.75
C VAL A 590 -34.22 -1.48 -4.68
N LEU A 591 -35.11 -1.01 -3.79
CA LEU A 591 -35.75 -1.89 -2.80
C LEU A 591 -36.57 -2.98 -3.51
N ALA A 592 -36.52 -4.20 -2.97
CA ALA A 592 -37.16 -5.36 -3.59
C ALA A 592 -38.65 -5.10 -3.89
N GLU A 593 -39.40 -4.48 -2.98
CA GLU A 593 -40.82 -4.12 -3.17
C GLU A 593 -41.08 -3.15 -4.33
N GLU A 594 -40.19 -2.20 -4.59
CA GLU A 594 -40.36 -1.13 -5.59
C GLU A 594 -39.94 -1.54 -7.01
N ALA A 595 -39.21 -2.66 -7.14
CA ALA A 595 -38.57 -3.08 -8.39
C ALA A 595 -39.51 -3.19 -9.61
N VAL A 596 -40.78 -3.59 -9.41
CA VAL A 596 -41.78 -3.65 -10.50
C VAL A 596 -42.14 -2.26 -11.03
N GLU A 597 -42.26 -1.26 -10.15
CA GLU A 597 -42.55 0.12 -10.58
C GLU A 597 -41.36 0.72 -11.32
N TYR A 598 -40.15 0.44 -10.84
CA TYR A 598 -38.91 0.87 -11.49
C TYR A 598 -38.72 0.24 -12.88
N VAL A 599 -39.06 -1.04 -13.07
CA VAL A 599 -39.05 -1.65 -14.42
C VAL A 599 -39.92 -0.87 -15.39
N HIS A 600 -41.10 -0.38 -15.01
CA HIS A 600 -41.93 0.41 -15.91
C HIS A 600 -41.23 1.74 -16.31
N LYS A 601 -40.58 2.43 -15.36
CA LYS A 601 -39.80 3.65 -15.63
C LYS A 601 -38.63 3.37 -16.59
N ILE A 602 -37.89 2.29 -16.35
CA ILE A 602 -36.75 1.87 -17.18
C ILE A 602 -37.24 1.47 -18.58
N ALA A 603 -38.36 0.74 -18.68
CA ALA A 603 -38.93 0.31 -19.96
C ALA A 603 -39.49 1.48 -20.80
N ASP A 604 -39.99 2.54 -20.16
CA ASP A 604 -40.36 3.79 -20.84
C ASP A 604 -39.12 4.56 -21.32
N PHE A 605 -38.05 4.60 -20.51
CA PHE A 605 -36.77 5.18 -20.91
C PHE A 605 -36.12 4.42 -22.08
N HIS A 606 -36.12 3.08 -22.05
CA HIS A 606 -35.56 2.22 -23.10
C HIS A 606 -36.18 2.43 -24.47
N GLN A 607 -37.46 2.84 -24.55
CA GLN A 607 -38.11 3.20 -25.82
C GLN A 607 -37.44 4.40 -26.52
N GLY A 608 -36.80 5.30 -25.77
CA GLY A 608 -36.10 6.47 -26.30
C GLY A 608 -34.63 6.24 -26.70
N LEU A 609 -34.00 5.17 -26.21
CA LEU A 609 -32.55 4.95 -26.32
C LEU A 609 -32.02 5.00 -27.77
N GLN A 610 -32.70 4.32 -28.70
CA GLN A 610 -32.26 4.26 -30.10
C GLN A 610 -32.09 5.66 -30.70
N SER A 611 -33.06 6.55 -30.48
CA SER A 611 -33.03 7.91 -31.03
C SER A 611 -31.91 8.77 -30.43
N LEU A 612 -31.52 8.54 -29.17
CA LEU A 612 -30.43 9.25 -28.50
C LEU A 612 -29.06 8.77 -29.00
N ILE A 613 -28.91 7.46 -29.19
CA ILE A 613 -27.68 6.84 -29.70
C ILE A 613 -27.44 7.24 -31.17
N GLU A 614 -28.47 7.13 -32.03
CA GLU A 614 -28.41 7.58 -33.42
C GLU A 614 -28.14 9.08 -33.53
N GLY A 615 -28.80 9.91 -32.70
CA GLY A 615 -28.58 11.35 -32.66
C GLY A 615 -27.15 11.73 -32.22
N THR A 616 -26.56 10.97 -31.30
CA THR A 616 -25.16 11.17 -30.87
C THR A 616 -24.18 10.90 -32.01
N GLY A 617 -24.39 9.82 -32.78
CA GLY A 617 -23.61 9.53 -33.99
C GLY A 617 -23.72 10.64 -35.04
N GLN A 618 -24.94 11.11 -35.32
CA GLN A 618 -25.19 12.20 -36.28
C GLN A 618 -24.49 13.51 -35.90
N LEU A 619 -24.50 13.89 -34.61
CA LEU A 619 -23.80 15.08 -34.12
C LEU A 619 -22.29 14.99 -34.35
N LEU A 620 -21.69 13.82 -34.15
CA LEU A 620 -20.27 13.59 -34.44
C LEU A 620 -19.99 13.64 -35.94
N GLU A 621 -20.79 12.98 -36.77
CA GLU A 621 -20.63 13.03 -38.22
C GLU A 621 -20.68 14.46 -38.76
N GLN A 622 -21.55 15.30 -38.21
CA GLN A 622 -21.69 16.70 -38.59
C GLN A 622 -20.52 17.56 -38.07
N HIS A 623 -20.20 17.48 -36.77
CA HIS A 623 -19.36 18.47 -36.09
C HIS A 623 -17.93 18.04 -35.75
N TYR A 624 -17.62 16.73 -35.71
CA TYR A 624 -16.29 16.26 -35.33
C TYR A 624 -15.25 16.50 -36.44
N ALA A 625 -14.04 16.89 -36.04
CA ALA A 625 -13.00 17.30 -36.99
C ALA A 625 -12.48 16.14 -37.86
N ILE A 626 -12.50 14.90 -37.36
CA ILE A 626 -12.00 13.71 -38.05
C ILE A 626 -13.20 12.88 -38.52
N HIS A 627 -13.73 13.20 -39.70
CA HIS A 627 -15.00 12.65 -40.17
C HIS A 627 -15.01 11.12 -40.35
N GLU A 628 -13.90 10.53 -40.79
CA GLU A 628 -13.78 9.07 -40.95
C GLU A 628 -13.93 8.35 -39.60
N VAL A 629 -13.39 8.92 -38.52
CA VAL A 629 -13.55 8.41 -37.16
C VAL A 629 -15.00 8.60 -36.68
N ALA A 630 -15.64 9.74 -36.99
CA ALA A 630 -17.03 9.95 -36.63
C ALA A 630 -17.99 8.92 -37.27
N LEU A 631 -17.76 8.56 -38.54
CA LEU A 631 -18.54 7.54 -39.25
C LEU A 631 -18.37 6.15 -38.62
N GLU A 632 -17.14 5.77 -38.23
CA GLU A 632 -16.91 4.48 -37.56
C GLU A 632 -17.51 4.46 -36.15
N VAL A 633 -17.38 5.55 -35.39
CA VAL A 633 -18.04 5.70 -34.07
C VAL A 633 -19.55 5.57 -34.18
N SER A 634 -20.19 6.31 -35.10
CA SER A 634 -21.64 6.25 -35.36
C SER A 634 -22.10 4.82 -35.66
N LYS A 635 -21.35 4.10 -36.51
CA LYS A 635 -21.59 2.69 -36.85
C LYS A 635 -21.43 1.75 -35.64
N VAL A 636 -20.38 1.92 -34.82
CA VAL A 636 -20.14 1.10 -33.63
C VAL A 636 -21.23 1.30 -32.57
N LEU A 637 -21.67 2.55 -32.35
CA LEU A 637 -22.77 2.86 -31.43
C LEU A 637 -24.07 2.12 -31.81
N VAL A 638 -24.44 2.13 -33.09
CA VAL A 638 -25.62 1.42 -33.59
C VAL A 638 -25.46 -0.11 -33.51
N SER A 639 -24.25 -0.65 -33.73
CA SER A 639 -23.96 -2.09 -33.55
C SER A 639 -24.10 -2.52 -32.09
N LYS A 640 -23.42 -1.81 -31.16
CA LYS A 640 -23.52 -2.03 -29.71
C LYS A 640 -24.97 -1.96 -29.22
N TRP A 641 -25.78 -1.02 -29.73
CA TRP A 641 -27.21 -0.98 -29.44
C TRP A 641 -27.97 -2.20 -29.96
N ALA A 642 -27.76 -2.59 -31.23
CA ALA A 642 -28.44 -3.73 -31.84
C ALA A 642 -28.06 -5.09 -31.21
N GLU A 643 -26.85 -5.19 -30.67
CA GLU A 643 -26.33 -6.32 -29.91
C GLU A 643 -26.84 -6.37 -28.45
N GLY A 644 -27.42 -5.26 -27.95
CA GLY A 644 -28.03 -5.19 -26.62
C GLY A 644 -27.15 -4.57 -25.53
N MET A 645 -25.95 -4.08 -25.85
CA MET A 645 -24.97 -3.54 -24.89
C MET A 645 -25.51 -2.39 -24.02
N TYR A 646 -26.60 -1.75 -24.45
CA TYR A 646 -27.26 -0.65 -23.74
C TYR A 646 -28.40 -1.09 -22.79
N ARG A 647 -28.62 -2.40 -22.56
CA ARG A 647 -29.69 -2.86 -21.65
C ARG A 647 -29.42 -2.59 -20.18
N SER A 648 -28.15 -2.51 -19.77
CA SER A 648 -27.75 -2.12 -18.41
C SER A 648 -27.88 -0.61 -18.15
N VAL A 649 -28.22 0.18 -19.18
CA VAL A 649 -28.40 1.63 -19.07
C VAL A 649 -29.82 1.93 -18.61
N VAL A 650 -29.97 2.31 -17.36
CA VAL A 650 -31.28 2.43 -16.68
C VAL A 650 -31.79 3.86 -16.54
N ASP A 651 -30.93 4.86 -16.79
CA ASP A 651 -31.24 6.28 -16.72
C ASP A 651 -30.34 7.13 -17.63
N ILE A 652 -30.51 8.46 -17.58
CA ILE A 652 -29.78 9.40 -18.44
C ILE A 652 -28.30 9.59 -18.03
N GLU A 653 -27.96 9.37 -16.76
CA GLU A 653 -26.59 9.51 -16.25
C GLU A 653 -25.73 8.30 -16.65
N SER A 654 -26.28 7.10 -16.48
CA SER A 654 -25.70 5.86 -16.99
C SER A 654 -25.57 5.88 -18.52
N LEU A 655 -26.53 6.48 -19.24
CA LEU A 655 -26.42 6.64 -20.70
C LEU A 655 -25.27 7.57 -21.10
N ALA A 656 -25.18 8.74 -20.45
CA ALA A 656 -24.11 9.69 -20.69
C ALA A 656 -22.72 9.09 -20.40
N SER A 657 -22.61 8.28 -19.34
CA SER A 657 -21.41 7.52 -18.99
C SER A 657 -21.06 6.47 -20.06
N GLN A 658 -22.01 5.61 -20.44
CA GLN A 658 -21.79 4.55 -21.44
C GLN A 658 -21.44 5.13 -22.83
N LEU A 659 -22.17 6.16 -23.28
CA LEU A 659 -21.84 6.87 -24.52
C LEU A 659 -20.43 7.46 -24.44
N THR A 660 -20.08 8.16 -23.35
CA THR A 660 -18.73 8.71 -23.17
C THR A 660 -17.65 7.63 -23.30
N ALA A 661 -17.83 6.48 -22.65
CA ALA A 661 -16.89 5.36 -22.76
C ALA A 661 -16.77 4.86 -24.21
N ASP A 662 -17.89 4.58 -24.87
CA ASP A 662 -17.92 4.09 -26.26
C ASP A 662 -17.32 5.09 -27.26
N LEU A 663 -17.57 6.40 -27.07
CA LEU A 663 -16.97 7.47 -27.87
C LEU A 663 -15.45 7.50 -27.72
N GLN A 664 -14.94 7.46 -26.48
CA GLN A 664 -13.51 7.53 -26.21
C GLN A 664 -12.76 6.27 -26.65
N GLU A 665 -13.34 5.08 -26.40
CA GLU A 665 -12.78 3.80 -26.83
C GLU A 665 -12.63 3.74 -28.36
N THR A 666 -13.71 4.08 -29.09
CA THR A 666 -13.75 3.93 -30.55
C THR A 666 -12.96 5.02 -31.28
N SER A 667 -12.92 6.25 -30.74
CA SER A 667 -12.23 7.38 -31.40
C SER A 667 -10.77 7.58 -30.97
N GLY A 668 -10.39 7.13 -29.77
CA GLY A 668 -9.14 7.48 -29.11
C GLY A 668 -9.05 8.94 -28.62
N ASP A 669 -10.11 9.76 -28.75
CA ASP A 669 -10.13 11.14 -28.25
C ASP A 669 -10.82 11.23 -26.89
N HIS A 670 -10.01 11.20 -25.83
CA HIS A 670 -10.43 11.37 -24.43
C HIS A 670 -11.04 12.75 -24.09
N ARG A 671 -11.19 13.65 -25.07
CA ARG A 671 -11.93 14.92 -24.91
C ARG A 671 -13.40 14.81 -25.28
N LEU A 672 -13.80 13.75 -25.97
CA LEU A 672 -15.21 13.50 -26.26
C LEU A 672 -15.92 13.08 -24.96
N HIS A 673 -17.01 13.79 -24.65
CA HIS A 673 -17.84 13.55 -23.49
C HIS A 673 -19.31 13.79 -23.85
N VAL A 674 -20.18 12.93 -23.33
CA VAL A 674 -21.62 13.14 -23.26
C VAL A 674 -21.97 13.37 -21.80
N PHE A 675 -22.79 14.39 -21.53
CA PHE A 675 -23.30 14.68 -20.19
C PHE A 675 -24.74 15.19 -20.29
N TYR A 676 -25.53 14.92 -19.26
CA TYR A 676 -26.86 15.49 -19.12
C TYR A 676 -26.77 16.94 -18.65
N CYS A 677 -27.63 17.82 -19.20
CA CYS A 677 -27.65 19.23 -18.83
C CYS A 677 -29.08 19.79 -18.93
N ASP A 678 -29.60 20.31 -17.82
CA ASP A 678 -30.94 20.91 -17.74
C ASP A 678 -31.07 22.29 -18.41
N VAL A 679 -29.94 22.89 -18.80
CA VAL A 679 -29.84 24.25 -19.35
C VAL A 679 -29.01 24.20 -20.63
N GLU A 680 -29.44 24.94 -21.65
CA GLU A 680 -28.70 25.06 -22.91
C GLU A 680 -27.30 25.68 -22.66
N PRO A 681 -26.19 25.01 -23.07
CA PRO A 681 -24.85 25.49 -22.76
C PRO A 681 -24.46 26.74 -23.57
N ASP A 682 -23.80 27.69 -22.91
CA ASP A 682 -23.34 28.95 -23.53
C ASP A 682 -22.43 28.71 -24.73
N SER A 683 -22.75 29.31 -25.88
CA SER A 683 -21.92 29.23 -27.09
C SER A 683 -20.57 29.91 -26.88
N LEU A 684 -19.46 29.19 -27.08
CA LEU A 684 -18.10 29.67 -26.81
C LEU A 684 -17.58 30.75 -27.80
N HIS A 685 -18.35 31.11 -28.83
CA HIS A 685 -17.97 32.11 -29.84
C HIS A 685 -18.20 33.55 -29.37
N ASN A 686 -17.50 33.96 -28.31
CA ASN A 686 -17.43 35.37 -27.91
C ASN A 686 -16.60 36.19 -28.92
N VAL A 687 -17.19 37.26 -29.45
CA VAL A 687 -16.48 38.24 -30.30
C VAL A 687 -15.43 38.96 -29.45
N PRO A 688 -14.15 39.05 -29.87
CA PRO A 688 -13.11 39.73 -29.09
C PRO A 688 -13.45 41.20 -28.81
N LYS A 689 -13.61 41.56 -27.53
CA LYS A 689 -13.82 42.96 -27.13
C LYS A 689 -12.52 43.74 -27.33
N ILE A 690 -12.51 44.67 -28.29
CA ILE A 690 -11.35 45.55 -28.52
C ILE A 690 -11.21 46.53 -27.33
N PRO A 691 -10.06 46.57 -26.64
CA PRO A 691 -9.84 47.48 -25.53
C PRO A 691 -9.67 48.94 -25.99
N THR A 692 -10.15 49.86 -25.17
CA THR A 692 -9.95 51.32 -25.34
C THR A 692 -8.50 51.72 -25.09
N ALA A 693 -8.09 52.89 -25.60
CA ALA A 693 -6.69 53.33 -25.53
C ALA A 693 -6.11 53.45 -24.11
N GLU A 694 -6.95 53.66 -23.09
CA GLU A 694 -6.58 53.66 -21.68
C GLU A 694 -6.43 52.24 -21.12
N GLU A 695 -7.40 51.35 -21.40
CA GLU A 695 -7.33 49.92 -21.03
C GLU A 695 -6.06 49.25 -21.59
N VAL A 696 -5.64 49.61 -22.82
CA VAL A 696 -4.40 49.10 -23.44
C VAL A 696 -3.15 49.41 -22.63
N GLY A 697 -3.05 50.60 -22.01
CA GLY A 697 -1.92 50.94 -21.15
C GLY A 697 -1.83 50.01 -19.94
N TYR A 698 -2.94 49.87 -19.22
CA TYR A 698 -3.04 48.95 -18.07
C TYR A 698 -2.80 47.48 -18.46
N MET A 699 -3.31 47.03 -19.61
CA MET A 699 -3.07 45.68 -20.11
C MET A 699 -1.59 45.44 -20.44
N ILE A 700 -0.89 46.43 -21.00
CA ILE A 700 0.55 46.30 -21.28
C ILE A 700 1.34 46.21 -19.97
N ASP A 701 1.08 47.10 -19.00
CA ASP A 701 1.79 47.10 -17.71
C ASP A 701 1.49 45.84 -16.86
N ALA A 702 0.29 45.26 -16.99
CA ALA A 702 -0.10 44.04 -16.27
C ALA A 702 0.39 42.75 -16.94
N LEU A 703 0.34 42.67 -18.28
CA LEU A 703 0.59 41.42 -19.02
C LEU A 703 2.01 41.31 -19.58
N PHE A 704 2.77 42.40 -19.72
CA PHE A 704 4.11 42.40 -20.31
C PHE A 704 5.16 42.88 -19.31
N LYS A 705 6.24 42.11 -19.13
CA LYS A 705 7.45 42.57 -18.42
C LYS A 705 8.62 42.66 -19.41
N ILE A 706 9.27 43.81 -19.47
CA ILE A 706 10.43 44.07 -20.32
C ILE A 706 11.62 44.49 -19.47
N GLU A 707 12.80 43.94 -19.74
CA GLU A 707 14.05 44.28 -19.06
C GLU A 707 15.22 44.23 -20.07
N LEU A 708 16.21 45.10 -19.90
CA LEU A 708 17.47 45.04 -20.66
C LEU A 708 18.56 44.54 -19.72
N LEU A 709 19.00 43.31 -19.94
CA LEU A 709 19.97 42.61 -19.11
C LEU A 709 21.42 42.95 -19.53
N PRO A 710 22.41 42.74 -18.64
CA PRO A 710 23.83 42.93 -18.95
C PRO A 710 24.26 42.18 -20.21
N GLY A 711 25.10 42.81 -21.03
CA GLY A 711 25.52 42.25 -22.32
C GLY A 711 24.54 42.50 -23.47
N ASN A 712 23.67 43.53 -23.38
CA ASN A 712 22.69 43.89 -24.40
C ASN A 712 21.72 42.74 -24.73
N VAL A 713 21.26 42.02 -23.71
CA VAL A 713 20.29 40.93 -23.85
C VAL A 713 18.91 41.44 -23.47
N GLY A 714 17.96 41.41 -24.40
CA GLY A 714 16.58 41.73 -24.12
C GLY A 714 15.90 40.61 -23.34
N TYR A 715 15.02 40.97 -22.41
CA TYR A 715 14.11 40.04 -21.75
C TYR A 715 12.67 40.53 -21.97
N LEU A 716 11.83 39.62 -22.45
CA LEU A 716 10.41 39.84 -22.72
C LEU A 716 9.60 38.70 -22.08
N ARG A 717 8.77 39.02 -21.08
CA ARG A 717 7.73 38.13 -20.57
C ARG A 717 6.38 38.62 -21.07
N PHE A 718 5.49 37.71 -21.45
CA PHE A 718 4.08 38.04 -21.64
C PHE A 718 3.16 36.91 -21.16
N ASP A 719 2.13 37.29 -20.42
CA ASP A 719 1.41 36.35 -19.55
C ASP A 719 0.09 35.81 -20.17
N MET A 720 -0.28 36.24 -21.38
CA MET A 720 -1.46 35.76 -22.12
C MET A 720 -1.28 35.97 -23.64
N MET A 721 -1.93 35.16 -24.48
CA MET A 721 -2.03 35.37 -25.93
C MET A 721 -3.36 36.04 -26.31
N ALA A 722 -3.30 37.25 -26.85
CA ALA A 722 -4.49 37.99 -27.28
C ALA A 722 -4.92 37.62 -28.71
N ASP A 723 -6.19 37.83 -29.04
CA ASP A 723 -6.69 37.68 -30.41
C ASP A 723 -6.02 38.66 -31.39
N VAL A 724 -5.86 38.25 -32.65
CA VAL A 724 -5.18 39.04 -33.69
C VAL A 724 -5.80 40.42 -33.93
N GLU A 725 -7.12 40.60 -33.82
CA GLU A 725 -7.74 41.92 -33.99
C GLU A 725 -7.46 42.83 -32.79
N VAL A 726 -7.39 42.26 -31.58
CA VAL A 726 -6.90 42.98 -30.39
C VAL A 726 -5.44 43.38 -30.58
N VAL A 727 -4.56 42.47 -31.04
CA VAL A 727 -3.14 42.79 -31.28
C VAL A 727 -2.97 43.82 -32.41
N LYS A 728 -3.79 43.78 -33.47
CA LYS A 728 -3.79 44.80 -34.55
C LYS A 728 -4.19 46.19 -34.03
N ALA A 729 -5.21 46.27 -33.18
CA ALA A 729 -5.70 47.51 -32.58
C ALA A 729 -4.69 48.10 -31.59
N THR A 730 -4.12 47.26 -30.71
CA THR A 730 -3.14 47.66 -29.68
C THR A 730 -1.72 47.82 -30.23
N GLY A 731 -1.43 47.28 -31.41
CA GLY A 731 -0.11 47.17 -32.03
C GLY A 731 0.76 48.44 -32.00
N PRO A 732 0.26 49.65 -32.32
CA PRO A 732 1.07 50.87 -32.23
C PRO A 732 1.56 51.18 -30.80
N GLN A 733 0.76 50.88 -29.78
CA GLN A 733 1.15 51.03 -28.38
C GLN A 733 2.13 49.93 -27.96
N LEU A 734 1.86 48.67 -28.31
CA LEU A 734 2.77 47.54 -28.07
C LEU A 734 4.16 47.79 -28.67
N ILE A 735 4.23 48.27 -29.92
CA ILE A 735 5.52 48.58 -30.57
C ILE A 735 6.27 49.68 -29.82
N LYS A 736 5.57 50.75 -29.43
CA LYS A 736 6.17 51.89 -28.71
C LYS A 736 6.63 51.53 -27.29
N LEU A 737 5.83 50.78 -26.54
CA LEU A 737 6.02 50.54 -25.10
C LEU A 737 6.79 49.25 -24.80
N VAL A 738 6.72 48.25 -25.69
CA VAL A 738 7.34 46.93 -25.54
C VAL A 738 8.47 46.78 -26.57
N TRP A 739 8.12 46.67 -27.85
CA TRP A 739 9.01 46.14 -28.88
C TRP A 739 10.25 47.02 -29.16
N ASN A 740 10.05 48.33 -29.29
CA ASN A 740 11.12 49.29 -29.58
C ASN A 740 12.21 49.34 -28.48
N LYS A 741 11.92 48.86 -27.27
CA LYS A 741 12.91 48.80 -26.16
C LYS A 741 13.88 47.62 -26.27
N ILE A 742 13.51 46.58 -27.03
CA ILE A 742 14.23 45.30 -27.12
C ILE A 742 14.64 44.91 -28.54
N VAL A 743 14.10 45.55 -29.59
CA VAL A 743 14.36 45.12 -30.97
C VAL A 743 15.84 45.22 -31.42
N ASN A 744 16.64 46.06 -30.74
CA ASN A 744 18.07 46.27 -31.04
C ASN A 744 19.02 45.49 -30.11
N THR A 745 18.52 44.50 -29.36
CA THR A 745 19.37 43.67 -28.47
C THR A 745 20.08 42.56 -29.23
N ASP A 746 21.29 42.20 -28.80
CA ASP A 746 22.12 41.17 -29.45
C ASP A 746 21.59 39.75 -29.25
N ALA A 747 20.82 39.53 -28.17
CA ALA A 747 20.03 38.33 -27.93
C ALA A 747 18.72 38.69 -27.23
N LEU A 748 17.68 37.85 -27.39
CA LEU A 748 16.37 38.03 -26.77
C LEU A 748 15.95 36.77 -26.00
N ILE A 749 15.59 36.93 -24.73
CA ILE A 749 14.94 35.90 -23.91
C ILE A 749 13.43 36.17 -23.95
N ILE A 750 12.66 35.18 -24.41
CA ILE A 750 11.20 35.18 -24.34
C ILE A 750 10.78 34.25 -23.19
N ASP A 751 10.23 34.80 -22.12
CA ASP A 751 9.83 34.06 -20.93
C ASP A 751 8.33 33.74 -20.96
N MET A 752 8.01 32.49 -21.28
CA MET A 752 6.65 31.98 -21.39
C MET A 752 6.14 31.31 -20.09
N ARG A 753 6.93 31.29 -19.01
CA ARG A 753 6.62 30.49 -17.79
C ARG A 753 5.36 30.92 -17.04
N TYR A 754 4.83 32.09 -17.35
CA TYR A 754 3.63 32.69 -16.75
C TYR A 754 2.49 32.85 -17.77
N ASN A 755 2.66 32.34 -19.00
CA ASN A 755 1.66 32.47 -20.05
C ASN A 755 0.50 31.49 -19.82
N THR A 756 -0.72 32.01 -19.72
CA THR A 756 -1.93 31.23 -19.45
C THR A 756 -2.63 30.70 -20.71
N GLY A 757 -2.07 30.95 -21.90
CA GLY A 757 -2.66 30.60 -23.19
C GLY A 757 -3.53 31.71 -23.79
N GLY A 758 -4.43 31.34 -24.70
CA GLY A 758 -5.32 32.26 -25.41
C GLY A 758 -5.51 31.87 -26.89
N TYR A 759 -5.98 32.82 -27.71
CA TYR A 759 -6.28 32.58 -29.13
C TYR A 759 -5.01 32.37 -29.96
N SER A 760 -4.99 31.34 -30.81
CA SER A 760 -3.88 31.05 -31.72
C SER A 760 -3.74 32.07 -32.88
N THR A 761 -4.76 32.90 -33.11
CA THR A 761 -4.87 33.83 -34.23
C THR A 761 -3.72 34.84 -34.32
N ALA A 762 -3.07 35.19 -33.21
CA ALA A 762 -1.95 36.13 -33.18
C ALA A 762 -0.56 35.50 -33.43
N ILE A 763 -0.43 34.16 -33.40
CA ILE A 763 0.84 33.45 -33.64
C ILE A 763 1.50 33.86 -34.97
N PRO A 764 0.79 33.97 -36.11
CA PRO A 764 1.39 34.35 -37.39
C PRO A 764 2.04 35.73 -37.35
N LEU A 765 1.37 36.69 -36.69
CA LEU A 765 1.84 38.05 -36.51
C LEU A 765 3.11 38.09 -35.63
N LEU A 766 3.14 37.31 -34.54
CA LEU A 766 4.30 37.20 -33.67
C LEU A 766 5.50 36.54 -34.37
N CYS A 767 5.29 35.39 -35.02
CA CYS A 767 6.32 34.67 -35.77
C CYS A 767 6.97 35.54 -36.86
N THR A 768 6.19 36.41 -37.51
CA THR A 768 6.68 37.30 -38.58
C THR A 768 7.85 38.19 -38.16
N TYR A 769 7.97 38.55 -36.88
CA TYR A 769 9.09 39.33 -36.35
C TYR A 769 10.44 38.59 -36.30
N PHE A 770 10.41 37.25 -36.36
CA PHE A 770 11.58 36.37 -36.21
C PHE A 770 12.01 35.67 -37.50
N PHE A 771 11.14 35.60 -38.51
CA PHE A 771 11.44 35.02 -39.82
C PHE A 771 11.77 36.10 -40.87
N ASN A 772 12.49 35.71 -41.92
CA ASN A 772 12.69 36.54 -43.11
C ASN A 772 11.35 36.99 -43.72
N ALA A 773 11.34 38.10 -44.45
CA ALA A 773 10.12 38.57 -45.12
C ALA A 773 9.72 37.68 -46.31
N GLU A 774 10.70 37.06 -46.97
CA GLU A 774 10.49 36.07 -48.03
C GLU A 774 11.55 34.95 -47.92
N PRO A 775 11.22 33.69 -48.27
CA PRO A 775 9.86 33.20 -48.52
C PRO A 775 9.04 33.14 -47.23
N LEU A 776 7.72 33.31 -47.33
CA LEU A 776 6.79 33.08 -46.22
C LEU A 776 6.94 31.64 -45.70
N GLN A 777 6.97 31.48 -44.38
CA GLN A 777 7.08 30.18 -43.73
C GLN A 777 5.70 29.65 -43.35
N HIS A 778 5.45 28.38 -43.64
CA HIS A 778 4.29 27.65 -43.14
C HIS A 778 4.48 27.36 -41.64
N LEU A 779 3.47 27.65 -40.83
CA LEU A 779 3.51 27.45 -39.38
C LEU A 779 2.69 26.24 -38.97
N TYR A 780 1.45 26.15 -39.45
CA TYR A 780 0.53 25.04 -39.24
C TYR A 780 -0.64 25.15 -40.23
N THR A 781 -1.45 24.09 -40.34
CA THR A 781 -2.70 24.09 -41.11
C THR A 781 -3.87 23.88 -40.15
N VAL A 782 -4.92 24.67 -40.28
CA VAL A 782 -6.17 24.52 -39.52
C VAL A 782 -7.22 23.92 -40.44
N PHE A 783 -7.86 22.84 -40.00
CA PHE A 783 -9.10 22.35 -40.61
C PHE A 783 -10.29 22.89 -39.82
N ASP A 784 -11.21 23.56 -40.51
CA ASP A 784 -12.52 23.90 -39.95
C ASP A 784 -13.55 22.93 -40.57
N ARG A 785 -14.20 22.13 -39.71
CA ARG A 785 -15.21 21.16 -40.11
C ARG A 785 -16.48 21.83 -40.64
N THR A 786 -16.88 22.95 -40.04
CA THR A 786 -18.13 23.66 -40.32
C THR A 786 -18.15 24.22 -41.74
N THR A 787 -17.00 24.75 -42.18
CA THR A 787 -16.80 25.25 -43.54
C THR A 787 -16.18 24.21 -44.48
N THR A 788 -15.66 23.10 -43.93
CA THR A 788 -14.85 22.08 -44.63
C THR A 788 -13.59 22.67 -45.29
N THR A 789 -13.03 23.76 -44.74
CA THR A 789 -11.85 24.43 -45.31
C THR A 789 -10.57 24.08 -44.59
N MET A 790 -9.53 23.73 -45.36
CA MET A 790 -8.13 23.74 -44.91
C MET A 790 -7.55 25.13 -45.08
N THR A 791 -7.11 25.75 -43.98
CA THR A 791 -6.41 27.05 -44.00
C THR A 791 -4.95 26.85 -43.63
N GLU A 792 -4.05 27.03 -44.59
CA GLU A 792 -2.61 27.12 -44.30
C GLU A 792 -2.31 28.45 -43.59
N VAL A 793 -1.74 28.35 -42.40
CA VAL A 793 -1.38 29.50 -41.59
C VAL A 793 0.10 29.79 -41.78
N MET A 794 0.37 30.88 -42.49
CA MET A 794 1.71 31.32 -42.91
C MET A 794 2.17 32.53 -42.08
N THR A 795 3.48 32.78 -42.01
CA THR A 795 3.99 34.11 -41.63
C THR A 795 3.47 35.20 -42.58
N LEU A 796 3.34 36.42 -42.09
CA LEU A 796 2.88 37.56 -42.88
C LEU A 796 4.03 38.20 -43.69
N PRO A 797 3.77 38.75 -44.89
CA PRO A 797 4.81 39.39 -45.71
C PRO A 797 5.37 40.66 -45.08
N GLN A 798 4.57 41.35 -44.24
CA GLN A 798 4.94 42.60 -43.59
C GLN A 798 4.39 42.64 -42.16
N VAL A 799 5.09 43.35 -41.29
CA VAL A 799 4.68 43.61 -39.90
C VAL A 799 4.99 45.05 -39.54
N ARG A 800 4.27 45.62 -38.57
CA ARG A 800 4.53 46.98 -38.08
C ARG A 800 5.76 46.97 -37.16
N GLY A 801 6.64 47.96 -37.27
CA GLY A 801 7.90 47.99 -36.51
C GLY A 801 9.02 47.14 -37.13
N SER A 802 10.19 47.15 -36.50
CA SER A 802 11.38 46.45 -37.03
C SER A 802 11.36 44.95 -36.69
N LYS A 803 11.88 44.09 -37.56
CA LYS A 803 12.14 42.67 -37.22
C LYS A 803 13.39 42.56 -36.33
N VAL A 804 13.46 41.51 -35.50
CA VAL A 804 14.69 41.15 -34.78
C VAL A 804 15.65 40.46 -35.76
N TRP A 805 16.96 40.57 -35.50
CA TRP A 805 18.03 40.02 -36.34
C TRP A 805 17.78 38.56 -36.75
N VAL A 806 17.60 38.31 -38.05
CA VAL A 806 17.60 36.95 -38.58
C VAL A 806 19.05 36.52 -38.80
N PHE A 807 19.51 35.55 -38.01
CA PHE A 807 20.84 34.95 -38.20
C PHE A 807 20.92 34.28 -39.57
N GLN A 808 21.60 34.90 -40.54
CA GLN A 808 22.10 34.21 -41.73
C GLN A 808 23.29 33.33 -41.36
N GLY A 809 23.02 32.29 -40.57
CA GLY A 809 23.97 31.23 -40.29
C GLY A 809 24.32 30.50 -41.57
N ARG A 810 25.46 30.84 -42.17
CA ARG A 810 26.10 29.99 -43.19
C ARG A 810 26.48 28.66 -42.54
N LEU A 811 25.61 27.66 -42.65
CA LEU A 811 26.01 26.27 -42.51
C LEU A 811 27.10 26.01 -43.56
N HIS A 812 28.34 25.82 -43.10
CA HIS A 812 29.40 25.31 -43.96
C HIS A 812 28.99 23.92 -44.46
N PRO A 813 29.13 23.61 -45.76
CA PRO A 813 28.66 22.36 -46.32
C PRO A 813 29.58 21.20 -45.91
N HIS A 814 29.22 20.50 -44.84
CA HIS A 814 29.73 19.15 -44.60
C HIS A 814 28.84 18.12 -45.30
N GLN A 815 29.32 17.74 -46.49
CA GLN A 815 29.03 16.51 -47.24
C GLN A 815 27.57 16.00 -47.27
N SER A 816 26.95 16.23 -48.43
CA SER A 816 25.84 15.44 -48.95
C SER A 816 26.14 13.93 -48.95
N TYR A 817 25.18 13.13 -48.49
CA TYR A 817 24.92 11.81 -49.06
C TYR A 817 23.53 11.83 -49.72
N ASP A 818 23.46 11.27 -50.93
CA ASP A 818 22.30 11.38 -51.81
C ASP A 818 21.12 10.47 -51.44
N ARG A 819 19.92 11.00 -51.75
CA ARG A 819 18.68 10.31 -52.16
C ARG A 819 18.46 8.85 -51.77
N VAL A 820 17.31 8.60 -51.11
CA VAL A 820 16.29 7.70 -51.66
C VAL A 820 14.93 8.39 -51.59
N SER A 821 14.19 8.41 -52.70
CA SER A 821 12.84 8.93 -52.80
C SER A 821 11.79 7.82 -52.60
N SER A 822 10.66 8.20 -52.00
CA SER A 822 9.32 7.61 -52.21
C SER A 822 9.18 6.08 -52.15
N ARG A 823 8.64 5.56 -51.03
CA ARG A 823 7.66 4.47 -51.06
C ARG A 823 6.52 4.73 -50.08
N SER A 824 5.33 4.32 -50.51
CA SER A 824 4.07 4.39 -49.79
C SER A 824 4.09 3.56 -48.50
N VAL A 825 3.42 4.07 -47.46
CA VAL A 825 3.18 3.34 -46.21
C VAL A 825 1.68 3.11 -46.07
N HIS A 826 1.25 1.86 -46.25
CA HIS A 826 0.00 1.38 -45.66
C HIS A 826 0.23 1.11 -44.17
N PRO A 827 -0.73 1.41 -43.28
CA PRO A 827 -0.67 0.97 -41.90
C PRO A 827 -1.12 -0.49 -41.80
N HIS A 828 -0.18 -1.42 -41.69
CA HIS A 828 -0.43 -2.72 -41.05
C HIS A 828 0.02 -2.63 -39.60
N TYR A 829 -0.94 -2.68 -38.68
CA TYR A 829 -0.68 -2.90 -37.27
C TYR A 829 -0.59 -4.40 -37.01
N GLU A 830 0.61 -4.92 -36.76
CA GLU A 830 0.79 -6.21 -36.08
C GLU A 830 1.50 -5.96 -34.75
N ARG A 831 0.92 -6.48 -33.66
CA ARG A 831 1.58 -6.53 -32.35
C ARG A 831 2.71 -7.55 -32.42
N SER A 832 3.89 -7.19 -31.92
CA SER A 832 4.81 -8.17 -31.34
C SER A 832 5.44 -7.62 -30.07
N GLU A 833 5.19 -8.31 -28.96
CA GLU A 833 5.95 -8.14 -27.74
C GLU A 833 7.32 -8.80 -27.90
N GLN A 834 8.40 -8.13 -27.49
CA GLN A 834 9.49 -8.75 -26.71
C GLN A 834 10.61 -7.76 -26.37
N GLY A 835 11.06 -7.81 -25.10
CA GLY A 835 12.46 -7.61 -24.74
C GLY A 835 13.02 -6.19 -24.76
N TYR A 836 12.79 -5.43 -23.69
CA TYR A 836 13.69 -4.34 -23.30
C TYR A 836 14.54 -4.76 -22.12
N ASP A 837 15.85 -4.84 -22.33
CA ASP A 837 16.83 -4.98 -21.25
C ASP A 837 18.01 -4.01 -21.47
N HIS A 838 18.29 -3.22 -20.44
CA HIS A 838 19.55 -2.51 -20.16
C HIS A 838 20.24 -1.68 -21.26
N TRP A 839 20.02 -0.35 -21.27
CA TRP A 839 21.10 0.66 -21.30
C TRP A 839 20.72 1.88 -20.44
N GLY A 840 21.67 2.39 -19.65
CA GLY A 840 21.37 3.14 -18.42
C GLY A 840 21.03 4.62 -18.57
N THR A 841 20.09 5.08 -17.74
CA THR A 841 19.81 6.50 -17.47
C THR A 841 20.74 7.05 -16.39
N ASN A 842 21.40 8.19 -16.64
CA ASN A 842 22.08 8.97 -15.62
C ASN A 842 21.20 10.15 -15.22
N ASP A 843 20.80 10.16 -13.95
CA ASP A 843 19.90 11.14 -13.34
C ASP A 843 20.54 12.52 -13.17
N TRP A 844 19.76 13.58 -13.42
CA TRP A 844 20.01 14.93 -12.90
C TRP A 844 18.69 15.59 -12.46
N ARG A 845 18.01 14.98 -11.48
CA ARG A 845 16.86 15.61 -10.80
C ARG A 845 17.31 16.56 -9.70
N VAL A 846 17.31 17.87 -10.01
CA VAL A 846 17.38 18.92 -8.98
C VAL A 846 16.07 18.97 -8.20
N SER A 847 16.11 18.57 -6.93
CA SER A 847 14.94 18.63 -6.03
C SER A 847 14.82 20.00 -5.37
N ILE A 848 13.81 20.79 -5.75
CA ILE A 848 13.41 22.01 -5.01
C ILE A 848 12.19 21.65 -4.15
N LYS A 849 12.39 21.57 -2.83
CA LYS A 849 11.29 21.44 -1.86
C LYS A 849 10.59 22.79 -1.67
N TRP A 850 9.30 22.86 -1.98
CA TRP A 850 8.44 23.93 -1.51
C TRP A 850 7.79 23.54 -0.18
N ASN A 851 8.12 24.28 0.88
CA ASN A 851 7.37 24.26 2.13
C ASN A 851 6.21 25.26 2.00
N LEU A 852 4.96 24.77 2.03
CA LEU A 852 3.79 25.61 2.24
C LEU A 852 2.94 25.03 3.37
N SER A 853 3.00 25.70 4.52
CA SER A 853 2.09 25.47 5.64
C SER A 853 0.73 26.09 5.31
N TYR A 854 -0.33 25.27 5.31
CA TYR A 854 -1.70 25.77 5.35
C TYR A 854 -2.47 25.14 6.53
N GLN A 855 -2.90 25.99 7.45
CA GLN A 855 -3.98 25.68 8.38
C GLN A 855 -5.31 26.00 7.68
N GLY A 856 -6.28 25.08 7.74
CA GLY A 856 -7.62 25.33 7.19
C GLY A 856 -8.47 24.06 7.22
N GLN A 857 -9.42 23.98 8.16
CA GLN A 857 -10.35 22.86 8.29
C GLN A 857 -11.32 22.78 7.11
N ARG A 858 -11.63 21.56 6.64
CA ARG A 858 -13.00 21.14 6.29
C ARG A 858 -13.10 19.61 6.28
N HIS A 859 -14.15 19.09 6.89
CA HIS A 859 -14.50 17.66 6.85
C HIS A 859 -15.12 17.29 5.51
N VAL A 860 -14.68 16.17 4.92
CA VAL A 860 -15.52 15.24 4.17
C VAL A 860 -15.07 13.84 4.56
N CYS A 861 -16.02 12.96 4.89
CA CYS A 861 -15.75 11.57 5.26
C CYS A 861 -15.67 10.69 4.02
N PHE A 862 -14.70 9.77 3.98
CA PHE A 862 -14.75 8.56 3.16
C PHE A 862 -14.61 7.36 4.09
N HIS A 863 -15.53 6.40 3.95
CA HIS A 863 -15.49 5.09 4.57
C HIS A 863 -16.54 4.16 3.91
N PRO A 864 -16.30 2.85 3.82
CA PRO A 864 -15.00 2.15 3.93
C PRO A 864 -14.28 2.05 2.58
#